data_AF-A0A7Z1SBX5-F1
#
_entry.id   AF-A0A7Z1SBX5-F1
#
_cell.length_a   1.000
_cell.length_b   1.000
_cell.length_c   1.000
_cell.angle_alpha   90.00
_cell.angle_beta   90.00
_cell.angle_gamma   90.00
#
_symmetry.space_group_name_H-M   'P 1'
#
loop_
_entity.id
_entity.type
_entity.pdbx_description
1 polymer ?
#
loop_
_entity_poly.entity_id
_entity_poly.type
_entity_poly.pdbx_seq_one_letter_code
_entity_poly.pdbx_strand_id
1 'polypeptide(L)'
;FSTDQEIVDLLGDSEYLRNTLEKDGTENTEQALVEIYERLRPGEPPTVENAKRLLYSRLFDPKRYDLASVGRYKANKKLHLKHRLFNQKLAEPIVNSETGEIVVDEGTVLDRRKLDEIMDVLETNANSEVFELEGSVIDEPVEIQSIKVYVPNDEEGRTTTVIGNALPDSEVKCITPADIVASMSYFFNLLNGIGYTDDIDHLGNRRLRSVGELLQNQFRIGLSRMERVVRERMSIQDTDSITPQQLINIRPVIASIKEFFGSSQLSQFMEQANPLAELTHKRRLSALGPGGLTRERAQMEVRDVHYSHYGRMCPIETPEGPNIGLMNSLSSYARVNEFGFIETPYRKVDLDTNSITDQIDYLTADEEDSYVVAQANSRLDENGRFLDDEVVCRFRGNNTVMAKEKMDYMDVSPKQVVSAATACIPFLENDDSNRALMGANMQRQAVPLMNPEAPFVGTGMEHVAARDSGAAITAKHRGRVEHVESNEILVRRLVEENGTEHEGELDRYPLAKFKRSNSGTCYNQRPIVSIGDVVEYNEILADGPSMELGEMALGRNVVVGFMTWDGYNYEDAVIMSERLVKDDVYTSIHIEEYESEARDTKLGPEEITRDIPNVSESALKNLDDRGIVYVGAEVKDGDILVGKVTPKG
;
A
#
# COMPACT_ATOMS: atom_id res chain seq x y z
N PHE A 1 -40.44 -6.30 -2.22
CA PHE A 1 -41.44 -6.23 -1.14
C PHE A 1 -42.33 -5.05 -1.40
N SER A 2 -43.62 -5.31 -1.55
CA SER A 2 -44.60 -4.36 -2.07
C SER A 2 -45.57 -3.84 -1.01
N THR A 3 -45.63 -4.50 0.16
CA THR A 3 -46.54 -4.18 1.26
C THR A 3 -45.80 -4.12 2.59
N ASP A 4 -46.31 -3.31 3.53
CA ASP A 4 -45.77 -3.20 4.89
C ASP A 4 -45.70 -4.54 5.61
N GLN A 5 -46.71 -5.41 5.41
CA GLN A 5 -46.75 -6.72 6.03
C GLN A 5 -45.59 -7.62 5.56
N GLU A 6 -45.29 -7.65 4.26
CA GLU A 6 -44.13 -8.39 3.73
C GLU A 6 -42.81 -7.88 4.33
N ILE A 7 -42.68 -6.57 4.53
CA ILE A 7 -41.47 -5.95 5.08
C ILE A 7 -41.30 -6.33 6.56
N VAL A 8 -42.39 -6.33 7.33
CA VAL A 8 -42.39 -6.74 8.74
C VAL A 8 -42.09 -8.22 8.90
N ASP A 9 -42.66 -9.07 8.05
CA ASP A 9 -42.41 -10.51 8.08
C ASP A 9 -40.94 -10.84 7.77
N LEU A 10 -40.32 -10.08 6.86
CA LEU A 10 -38.92 -10.24 6.47
C LEU A 10 -37.93 -9.75 7.54
N LEU A 11 -38.04 -8.49 7.96
CA LEU A 11 -37.05 -7.84 8.84
C LEU A 11 -37.30 -8.10 10.33
N GLY A 12 -38.48 -8.62 10.66
CA GLY A 12 -38.96 -8.80 12.02
C GLY A 12 -39.68 -7.56 12.56
N ASP A 13 -40.54 -7.81 13.55
CA ASP A 13 -41.36 -6.77 14.17
C ASP A 13 -40.52 -5.92 15.13
N SER A 14 -40.20 -4.69 14.72
CA SER A 14 -39.49 -3.71 15.55
C SER A 14 -40.24 -2.38 15.62
N GLU A 15 -40.16 -1.71 16.77
CA GLU A 15 -40.76 -0.40 16.97
C GLU A 15 -40.24 0.63 15.95
N TYR A 16 -38.93 0.61 15.66
CA TYR A 16 -38.30 1.49 14.68
C TYR A 16 -38.81 1.28 13.26
N LEU A 17 -39.05 0.02 12.87
CA LEU A 17 -39.59 -0.31 11.56
C LEU A 17 -41.04 0.18 11.46
N ARG A 18 -41.89 -0.11 12.46
CA ARG A 18 -43.29 0.37 12.49
C ARG A 18 -43.39 1.89 12.39
N ASN A 19 -42.59 2.60 13.20
CA ASN A 19 -42.56 4.07 13.18
C ASN A 19 -42.08 4.64 11.84
N THR A 20 -41.26 3.89 11.09
CA THR A 20 -40.81 4.27 9.74
C THR A 20 -41.91 4.03 8.71
N LEU A 21 -42.57 2.87 8.76
CA LEU A 21 -43.68 2.51 7.87
C LEU A 21 -44.88 3.45 8.06
N GLU A 22 -45.23 3.82 9.30
CA GLU A 22 -46.29 4.81 9.57
C GLU A 22 -46.00 6.21 9.01
N LYS A 23 -44.73 6.55 8.80
CA LYS A 23 -44.31 7.82 8.20
C LYS A 23 -44.16 7.74 6.68
N ASP A 24 -44.15 6.54 6.11
CA ASP A 24 -44.09 6.37 4.67
C ASP A 24 -45.41 6.83 4.05
N GLY A 25 -45.32 7.67 3.03
CA GLY A 25 -46.48 8.19 2.30
C GLY A 25 -46.84 7.34 1.09
N THR A 26 -46.08 6.29 0.80
CA THR A 26 -46.24 5.45 -0.39
C THR A 26 -46.94 4.13 -0.05
N GLU A 27 -47.89 3.72 -0.88
CA GLU A 27 -48.69 2.49 -0.64
C GLU A 27 -48.31 1.35 -1.60
N ASN A 28 -47.48 1.62 -2.61
CA ASN A 28 -47.08 0.63 -3.61
C ASN A 28 -45.71 0.93 -4.23
N THR A 29 -45.14 -0.09 -4.87
CA THR A 29 -43.83 -0.04 -5.54
C THR A 29 -43.73 1.08 -6.58
N GLU A 30 -44.80 1.35 -7.33
CA GLU A 30 -44.78 2.39 -8.39
C GLU A 30 -44.65 3.79 -7.81
N GLN A 31 -45.40 4.10 -6.75
CA GLN A 31 -45.34 5.38 -6.03
C GLN A 31 -43.96 5.57 -5.40
N ALA A 32 -43.41 4.53 -4.75
CA ALA A 32 -42.07 4.57 -4.17
C ALA A 32 -40.99 4.84 -5.22
N LEU A 33 -41.05 4.18 -6.39
CA LEU A 33 -40.11 4.41 -7.48
C LEU A 33 -40.19 5.84 -8.03
N VAL A 34 -41.40 6.38 -8.17
CA VAL A 34 -41.64 7.76 -8.60
C VAL A 34 -41.05 8.74 -7.59
N GLU A 35 -41.30 8.55 -6.29
CA GLU A 35 -40.76 9.44 -5.25
C GLU A 35 -39.23 9.44 -5.22
N ILE A 36 -38.59 8.26 -5.35
CA ILE A 36 -37.13 8.16 -5.46
C ILE A 36 -36.62 8.92 -6.68
N TYR A 37 -37.30 8.82 -7.82
CA TYR A 37 -36.93 9.53 -9.04
C TYR A 37 -37.03 11.05 -8.90
N GLU A 38 -38.12 11.56 -8.32
CA GLU A 38 -38.33 12.99 -8.09
C GLU A 38 -37.22 13.59 -7.22
N ARG A 39 -36.79 12.86 -6.17
CA ARG A 39 -35.69 13.29 -5.31
C ARG A 39 -34.34 13.31 -6.02
N LEU A 40 -34.09 12.33 -6.90
CA LEU A 40 -32.83 12.22 -7.63
C LEU A 40 -32.73 13.20 -8.81
N ARG A 41 -33.87 13.53 -9.44
CA ARG A 41 -33.96 14.42 -10.60
C ARG A 41 -35.11 15.41 -10.45
N PRO A 42 -34.93 16.43 -9.59
CA PRO A 42 -35.95 17.45 -9.41
C PRO A 42 -36.20 18.20 -10.72
N GLY A 43 -37.43 18.13 -11.23
CA GLY A 43 -37.89 18.87 -12.41
C GLY A 43 -38.06 18.06 -13.71
N GLU A 44 -37.70 16.78 -13.74
CA GLU A 44 -38.07 15.87 -14.84
C GLU A 44 -39.40 15.16 -14.51
N PRO A 45 -40.35 15.02 -15.46
CA PRO A 45 -41.60 14.31 -15.19
C PRO A 45 -41.29 12.84 -14.86
N PRO A 46 -41.68 12.35 -13.67
CA PRO A 46 -41.36 10.98 -13.28
C PRO A 46 -42.26 10.01 -14.04
N THR A 47 -41.67 8.95 -14.58
CA THR A 47 -42.39 7.77 -15.04
C THR A 47 -41.78 6.54 -14.37
N VAL A 48 -42.60 5.54 -14.09
CA VAL A 48 -42.16 4.29 -13.42
C VAL A 48 -41.02 3.64 -14.20
N GLU A 49 -41.11 3.60 -15.54
CA GLU A 49 -40.07 3.02 -16.39
C GLU A 49 -38.74 3.79 -16.32
N ASN A 50 -38.79 5.13 -16.32
CA ASN A 50 -37.58 5.95 -16.15
C ASN A 50 -36.96 5.77 -14.76
N ALA A 51 -37.79 5.65 -13.73
CA ALA A 51 -37.37 5.39 -12.36
C ALA A 51 -36.64 4.05 -12.22
N LYS A 52 -37.26 2.97 -12.73
CA LYS A 52 -36.64 1.63 -12.76
C LYS A 52 -35.30 1.65 -13.48
N ARG A 53 -35.26 2.20 -14.70
CA ARG A 53 -34.03 2.27 -15.51
C ARG A 53 -32.93 3.08 -14.82
N LEU A 54 -33.29 4.19 -14.16
CA LEU A 54 -32.33 5.01 -13.43
C LEU A 54 -31.69 4.24 -12.28
N LEU A 55 -32.51 3.59 -11.43
CA LEU A 55 -32.02 2.79 -10.31
C LEU A 55 -31.18 1.61 -10.77
N TYR A 56 -31.65 0.87 -11.78
CA TYR A 56 -30.87 -0.21 -12.39
C TYR A 56 -29.51 0.26 -12.86
N SER A 57 -29.47 1.35 -13.65
CA SER A 57 -28.21 1.88 -14.17
C SER A 57 -27.24 2.37 -13.10
N ARG A 58 -27.74 2.73 -11.91
CA ARG A 58 -26.93 3.37 -10.88
C ARG A 58 -26.37 2.38 -9.85
N LEU A 59 -27.11 1.31 -9.55
CA LEU A 59 -26.74 0.33 -8.53
C LEU A 59 -26.45 -1.04 -9.13
N PHE A 60 -27.24 -1.48 -10.10
CA PHE A 60 -27.25 -2.88 -10.55
C PHE A 60 -26.49 -3.11 -11.87
N ASP A 61 -26.21 -2.07 -12.65
CA ASP A 61 -25.41 -2.14 -13.88
C ASP A 61 -23.91 -2.32 -13.59
N PRO A 62 -23.29 -3.46 -13.96
CA PRO A 62 -21.87 -3.75 -13.71
C PRO A 62 -20.91 -2.78 -14.42
N LYS A 63 -21.36 -2.04 -15.43
CA LYS A 63 -20.53 -1.03 -16.11
C LYS A 63 -20.42 0.28 -15.33
N ARG A 64 -21.39 0.55 -14.46
CA ARG A 64 -21.51 1.82 -13.72
C ARG A 64 -21.25 1.67 -12.23
N TYR A 65 -21.56 0.51 -11.66
CA TYR A 65 -21.33 0.18 -10.27
C TYR A 65 -20.41 -1.05 -10.15
N ASP A 66 -19.26 -0.88 -9.50
CA ASP A 66 -18.23 -1.92 -9.36
C ASP A 66 -17.63 -1.84 -7.95
N LEU A 67 -17.96 -2.82 -7.11
CA LEU A 67 -17.37 -3.03 -5.78
C LEU A 67 -15.92 -3.52 -5.87
N ALA A 68 -15.49 -3.99 -7.06
CA ALA A 68 -14.34 -4.84 -7.27
C ALA A 68 -14.39 -6.11 -6.41
N SER A 69 -13.44 -7.02 -6.61
CA SER A 69 -13.34 -8.25 -5.83
C SER A 69 -13.16 -7.97 -4.33
N VAL A 70 -12.42 -6.90 -3.98
CA VAL A 70 -12.20 -6.49 -2.57
C VAL A 70 -13.49 -6.03 -1.89
N GLY A 71 -14.32 -5.23 -2.57
CA GLY A 71 -15.56 -4.73 -2.00
C GLY A 71 -16.58 -5.85 -1.78
N ARG A 72 -16.69 -6.78 -2.74
CA ARG A 72 -17.50 -8.00 -2.59
C ARG A 72 -17.00 -8.87 -1.43
N TYR A 73 -15.69 -9.10 -1.32
CA TYR A 73 -15.09 -9.82 -0.19
C TYR A 73 -15.42 -9.18 1.16
N LYS A 74 -15.23 -7.86 1.32
CA LYS A 74 -15.54 -7.14 2.57
C LYS A 74 -17.04 -7.14 2.88
N ALA A 75 -17.90 -6.97 1.87
CA ALA A 75 -19.35 -7.02 2.04
C ALA A 75 -19.80 -8.40 2.54
N ASN A 76 -19.34 -9.47 1.90
CA ASN A 76 -19.64 -10.85 2.28
C ASN A 76 -19.12 -11.14 3.71
N LYS A 77 -17.88 -10.75 4.03
CA LYS A 77 -17.32 -10.91 5.38
C LYS A 77 -18.14 -10.16 6.45
N LYS A 78 -18.53 -8.91 6.19
CA LYS A 78 -19.30 -8.09 7.16
C LYS A 78 -20.73 -8.61 7.33
N LEU A 79 -21.39 -8.98 6.24
CA LEU A 79 -22.79 -9.44 6.21
C LEU A 79 -22.93 -10.94 6.47
N HIS A 80 -21.82 -11.66 6.71
CA HIS A 80 -21.86 -13.05 7.11
C HIS A 80 -22.61 -13.22 8.44
N LEU A 81 -23.42 -14.29 8.54
CA LEU A 81 -24.18 -14.63 9.74
C LEU A 81 -23.29 -14.94 10.96
N LYS A 82 -22.18 -15.69 10.77
CA LYS A 82 -21.16 -16.05 11.78
C LYS A 82 -20.90 -14.96 12.81
N HIS A 83 -20.58 -13.74 12.37
CA HIS A 83 -20.15 -12.66 13.27
C HIS A 83 -21.29 -12.13 14.16
N ARG A 84 -22.53 -12.16 13.67
CA ARG A 84 -23.71 -11.69 14.41
C ARG A 84 -24.33 -12.77 15.28
N LEU A 85 -24.19 -14.04 14.89
CA LEU A 85 -24.66 -15.18 15.67
C LEU A 85 -23.75 -15.53 16.86
N PHE A 86 -22.50 -15.06 16.85
CA PHE A 86 -21.55 -15.31 17.94
C PHE A 86 -22.08 -14.82 19.29
N ASN A 87 -22.09 -15.72 20.27
CA ASN A 87 -22.64 -15.54 21.62
C ASN A 87 -24.14 -15.20 21.67
N GLN A 88 -24.90 -15.45 20.60
CA GLN A 88 -26.35 -15.27 20.60
C GLN A 88 -27.07 -16.58 20.91
N LYS A 89 -28.28 -16.46 21.47
CA LYS A 89 -29.18 -17.58 21.72
C LYS A 89 -30.20 -17.70 20.59
N LEU A 90 -30.26 -18.87 19.97
CA LEU A 90 -31.20 -19.14 18.87
C LEU A 90 -32.65 -19.15 19.36
N ALA A 91 -33.53 -18.48 18.61
CA ALA A 91 -34.98 -18.49 18.81
C ALA A 91 -35.70 -19.44 17.84
N GLU A 92 -34.98 -20.00 16.87
CA GLU A 92 -35.44 -21.06 15.97
C GLU A 92 -34.29 -22.02 15.67
N PRO A 93 -34.56 -23.28 15.29
CA PRO A 93 -33.52 -24.22 14.91
C PRO A 93 -32.82 -23.79 13.61
N ILE A 94 -31.53 -24.07 13.49
CA ILE A 94 -30.80 -23.96 12.22
C ILE A 94 -31.02 -25.25 11.45
N VAL A 95 -31.63 -25.14 10.27
CA VAL A 95 -32.00 -26.24 9.38
C VAL A 95 -31.26 -26.07 8.06
N ASN A 96 -30.74 -27.17 7.54
CA ASN A 96 -30.24 -27.19 6.17
C ASN A 96 -31.45 -27.24 5.21
N SER A 97 -31.63 -26.21 4.37
CA SER A 97 -32.78 -26.08 3.47
C SER A 97 -32.86 -27.20 2.40
N GLU A 98 -31.75 -27.86 2.06
CA GLU A 98 -31.72 -28.96 1.08
C GLU A 98 -32.05 -30.33 1.70
N THR A 99 -31.53 -30.61 2.89
CA THR A 99 -31.69 -31.93 3.54
C THR A 99 -32.82 -31.97 4.56
N GLY A 100 -33.26 -30.81 5.06
CA GLY A 100 -34.23 -30.68 6.14
C GLY A 100 -33.69 -31.13 7.51
N GLU A 101 -32.39 -31.37 7.64
CA GLU A 101 -31.75 -31.81 8.89
C GLU A 101 -31.55 -30.61 9.84
N ILE A 102 -31.94 -30.79 11.10
CA ILE A 102 -31.70 -29.82 12.18
C ILE A 102 -30.24 -29.96 12.61
N VAL A 103 -29.46 -28.92 12.37
CA VAL A 103 -28.03 -28.88 12.67
C VAL A 103 -27.80 -28.34 14.08
N VAL A 104 -28.62 -27.37 14.50
CA VAL A 104 -28.60 -26.82 15.86
C VAL A 104 -30.02 -26.63 16.37
N ASP A 105 -30.29 -27.14 17.57
CA ASP A 105 -31.58 -27.00 18.24
C ASP A 105 -31.84 -25.56 18.73
N GLU A 106 -33.12 -25.20 18.76
CA GLU A 106 -33.63 -23.97 19.35
C GLU A 106 -33.15 -23.79 20.81
N GLY A 107 -32.85 -22.55 21.19
CA GLY A 107 -32.42 -22.21 22.54
C GLY A 107 -30.94 -22.47 22.82
N THR A 108 -30.20 -23.02 21.86
CA THR A 108 -28.75 -23.19 21.94
C THR A 108 -28.02 -21.85 21.84
N VAL A 109 -27.02 -21.64 22.70
CA VAL A 109 -26.08 -20.52 22.58
C VAL A 109 -24.95 -20.93 21.63
N LEU A 110 -24.68 -20.06 20.65
CA LEU A 110 -23.68 -20.29 19.61
C LEU A 110 -22.30 -19.80 20.04
N ASP A 111 -21.55 -20.70 20.68
CA ASP A 111 -20.13 -20.52 20.98
C ASP A 111 -19.26 -20.77 19.73
N ARG A 112 -17.99 -20.33 19.77
CA ARG A 112 -17.04 -20.42 18.64
C ARG A 112 -16.93 -21.84 18.06
N ARG A 113 -16.82 -22.86 18.91
CA ARG A 113 -16.70 -24.27 18.48
C ARG A 113 -17.91 -24.73 17.68
N LYS A 114 -19.12 -24.41 18.17
CA LYS A 114 -20.36 -24.74 17.47
C LYS A 114 -20.48 -23.98 16.15
N LEU A 115 -20.07 -22.71 16.11
CA LEU A 115 -20.05 -21.96 14.86
C LEU A 115 -19.11 -22.58 13.84
N ASP A 116 -17.89 -22.96 14.24
CA ASP A 116 -16.94 -23.58 13.33
C ASP A 116 -17.40 -24.99 12.86
N GLU A 117 -18.14 -25.74 13.69
CA GLU A 117 -18.78 -27.01 13.31
C GLU A 117 -19.90 -26.83 12.26
N ILE A 118 -20.63 -25.72 12.32
CA ILE A 118 -21.77 -25.45 11.41
C ILE A 118 -21.40 -24.51 10.25
N MET A 119 -20.13 -24.17 10.08
CA MET A 119 -19.67 -23.20 9.07
C MET A 119 -20.10 -23.63 7.67
N ASP A 120 -19.89 -24.89 7.32
CA ASP A 120 -20.22 -25.43 6.00
C ASP A 120 -21.73 -25.26 5.71
N VAL A 121 -22.59 -25.47 6.71
CA VAL A 121 -24.04 -25.32 6.56
C VAL A 121 -24.42 -23.84 6.43
N LEU A 122 -23.83 -22.97 7.26
CA LEU A 122 -24.06 -21.52 7.19
C LEU A 122 -23.62 -20.92 5.86
N GLU A 123 -22.55 -21.44 5.26
CA GLU A 123 -22.03 -20.95 3.98
C GLU A 123 -22.81 -21.46 2.77
N THR A 124 -23.56 -22.56 2.91
CA THR A 124 -24.31 -23.14 1.80
C THR A 124 -25.73 -22.57 1.73
N ASN A 125 -26.61 -22.90 2.68
CA ASN A 125 -28.05 -22.68 2.56
C ASN A 125 -28.79 -22.86 3.90
N ALA A 126 -28.16 -22.47 5.01
CA ALA A 126 -28.82 -22.44 6.32
C ALA A 126 -30.02 -21.48 6.30
N ASN A 127 -31.23 -22.03 6.56
CA ASN A 127 -32.50 -21.28 6.61
C ASN A 127 -32.67 -20.29 5.44
N SER A 128 -32.28 -20.70 4.22
CA SER A 128 -32.45 -19.87 3.03
C SER A 128 -33.87 -19.98 2.46
N GLU A 129 -34.46 -18.84 2.14
CA GLU A 129 -35.75 -18.71 1.45
C GLU A 129 -35.58 -17.89 0.17
N VAL A 130 -36.28 -18.28 -0.90
CA VAL A 130 -36.24 -17.59 -2.20
C VAL A 130 -37.46 -16.71 -2.35
N PHE A 131 -37.25 -15.41 -2.52
CA PHE A 131 -38.30 -14.43 -2.72
C PHE A 131 -38.39 -14.02 -4.20
N GLU A 132 -39.58 -14.13 -4.79
CA GLU A 132 -39.85 -13.61 -6.13
C GLU A 132 -40.13 -12.09 -6.05
N LEU A 133 -39.37 -11.30 -6.80
CA LEU A 133 -39.49 -9.85 -6.83
C LEU A 133 -40.40 -9.40 -7.99
N GLU A 134 -41.71 -9.55 -7.84
CA GLU A 134 -42.66 -9.08 -8.87
C GLU A 134 -42.70 -7.54 -8.96
N GLY A 135 -42.54 -7.00 -10.18
CA GLY A 135 -42.70 -5.57 -10.44
C GLY A 135 -41.60 -4.68 -9.88
N SER A 136 -40.46 -5.24 -9.49
CA SER A 136 -39.35 -4.53 -8.86
C SER A 136 -38.39 -3.90 -9.89
N VAL A 137 -37.21 -3.42 -9.44
CA VAL A 137 -36.14 -2.90 -10.32
C VAL A 137 -35.40 -4.05 -11.01
N ILE A 138 -35.36 -5.23 -10.38
CA ILE A 138 -34.79 -6.47 -10.91
C ILE A 138 -35.86 -7.56 -10.78
N ASP A 139 -36.20 -8.21 -11.88
CA ASP A 139 -37.23 -9.27 -11.91
C ASP A 139 -36.63 -10.67 -11.68
N GLU A 140 -35.48 -10.76 -10.99
CA GLU A 140 -34.79 -12.00 -10.66
C GLU A 140 -35.11 -12.39 -9.21
N PRO A 141 -35.31 -13.69 -8.92
CA PRO A 141 -35.54 -14.16 -7.56
C PRO A 141 -34.31 -13.91 -6.68
N VAL A 142 -34.55 -13.57 -5.42
CA VAL A 142 -33.49 -13.25 -4.46
C VAL A 142 -33.53 -14.27 -3.33
N GLU A 143 -32.39 -14.93 -3.13
CA GLU A 143 -32.19 -15.81 -1.99
C GLU A 143 -31.77 -14.99 -0.77
N ILE A 144 -32.45 -15.24 0.36
CA ILE A 144 -32.22 -14.55 1.62
C ILE A 144 -32.07 -15.60 2.71
N GLN A 145 -30.94 -15.57 3.42
CA GLN A 145 -30.71 -16.41 4.60
C GLN A 145 -31.15 -15.66 5.86
N SER A 146 -32.08 -16.21 6.64
CA SER A 146 -32.60 -15.54 7.83
C SER A 146 -32.58 -16.47 9.04
N ILE A 147 -32.10 -15.96 10.18
CA ILE A 147 -32.06 -16.71 11.44
C ILE A 147 -32.59 -15.82 12.57
N LYS A 148 -33.57 -16.32 13.32
CA LYS A 148 -34.13 -15.63 14.50
C LYS A 148 -33.31 -15.90 15.76
N VAL A 149 -32.99 -14.84 16.47
CA VAL A 149 -32.27 -14.88 17.75
C VAL A 149 -33.01 -14.09 18.81
N TYR A 150 -32.80 -14.46 20.07
CA TYR A 150 -33.27 -13.65 21.19
C TYR A 150 -32.43 -12.38 21.32
N VAL A 151 -33.09 -11.24 21.57
CA VAL A 151 -32.40 -9.98 21.83
C VAL A 151 -31.61 -10.10 23.15
N PRO A 152 -30.30 -9.79 23.15
CA PRO A 152 -29.50 -9.91 24.36
C PRO A 152 -29.97 -8.93 25.44
N ASN A 153 -29.98 -9.38 26.70
CA ASN A 153 -30.36 -8.60 27.88
C ASN A 153 -31.82 -8.09 27.90
N ASP A 154 -32.72 -8.70 27.14
CA ASP A 154 -34.14 -8.37 27.15
C ASP A 154 -34.95 -9.30 28.07
N GLU A 155 -35.61 -8.75 29.10
CA GLU A 155 -36.43 -9.53 30.04
C GLU A 155 -37.77 -9.99 29.42
N GLU A 156 -38.21 -9.33 28.34
CA GLU A 156 -39.45 -9.65 27.61
C GLU A 156 -39.28 -10.80 26.61
N GLY A 157 -38.05 -11.26 26.38
CA GLY A 157 -37.76 -12.37 25.48
C GLY A 157 -38.07 -12.07 24.02
N ARG A 158 -37.96 -10.80 23.58
CA ARG A 158 -38.20 -10.43 22.18
C ARG A 158 -37.18 -11.10 21.27
N THR A 159 -37.63 -11.41 20.05
CA THR A 159 -36.81 -12.02 19.00
C THR A 159 -36.52 -11.01 17.90
N THR A 160 -35.36 -11.13 17.27
CA THR A 160 -35.00 -10.32 16.10
C THR A 160 -34.45 -11.22 14.99
N THR A 161 -34.64 -10.79 13.74
CA THR A 161 -34.22 -11.55 12.56
C THR A 161 -32.85 -11.08 12.09
N VAL A 162 -31.89 -11.99 12.08
CA VAL A 162 -30.54 -11.75 11.53
C VAL A 162 -30.51 -12.27 10.11
N ILE A 163 -30.39 -11.35 9.15
CA ILE A 163 -30.36 -11.68 7.72
C ILE A 163 -28.93 -11.65 7.18
N GLY A 164 -28.51 -12.72 6.53
CA GLY A 164 -27.26 -12.84 5.78
C GLY A 164 -27.45 -12.47 4.30
N ASN A 165 -26.38 -12.11 3.62
CA ASN A 165 -26.44 -11.76 2.20
C ASN A 165 -26.40 -12.96 1.24
N ALA A 166 -26.51 -14.20 1.76
CA ALA A 166 -26.46 -15.46 1.01
C ALA A 166 -25.17 -15.66 0.19
N LEU A 167 -24.05 -15.04 0.62
CA LEU A 167 -22.71 -15.20 0.05
C LEU A 167 -22.67 -15.19 -1.50
N PRO A 168 -23.01 -14.07 -2.15
CA PRO A 168 -22.95 -13.96 -3.60
C PRO A 168 -21.54 -14.24 -4.10
N ASP A 169 -21.43 -14.86 -5.29
CA ASP A 169 -20.14 -15.19 -5.90
C ASP A 169 -19.24 -13.95 -5.99
N SER A 170 -17.94 -14.18 -5.78
CA SER A 170 -16.85 -13.26 -6.03
C SER A 170 -16.85 -12.60 -7.42
N GLU A 171 -17.44 -13.25 -8.43
CA GLU A 171 -17.59 -12.69 -9.78
C GLU A 171 -18.62 -11.55 -9.85
N VAL A 172 -19.58 -11.52 -8.91
CA VAL A 172 -20.64 -10.51 -8.85
C VAL A 172 -20.10 -9.23 -8.22
N LYS A 173 -19.75 -8.27 -9.07
CA LYS A 173 -19.13 -6.99 -8.67
C LYS A 173 -20.11 -5.84 -8.46
N CYS A 174 -21.36 -5.95 -8.90
CA CYS A 174 -22.41 -4.98 -8.54
C CYS A 174 -23.03 -5.36 -7.19
N ILE A 175 -23.75 -4.41 -6.56
CA ILE A 175 -24.53 -4.68 -5.36
C ILE A 175 -25.73 -5.56 -5.71
N THR A 176 -26.10 -6.51 -4.85
CA THR A 176 -27.32 -7.32 -5.03
C THR A 176 -28.44 -6.82 -4.11
N PRO A 177 -29.71 -7.09 -4.42
CA PRO A 177 -30.80 -6.79 -3.50
C PRO A 177 -30.64 -7.49 -2.14
N ALA A 178 -30.08 -8.70 -2.10
CA ALA A 178 -29.78 -9.43 -0.86
C ALA A 178 -28.81 -8.65 0.04
N ASP A 179 -27.78 -8.01 -0.52
CA ASP A 179 -26.84 -7.16 0.24
C ASP A 179 -27.57 -6.00 0.93
N ILE A 180 -28.54 -5.39 0.24
CA ILE A 180 -29.32 -4.25 0.76
C ILE A 180 -30.19 -4.69 1.93
N VAL A 181 -30.93 -5.80 1.79
CA VAL A 181 -31.78 -6.34 2.86
C VAL A 181 -30.94 -6.75 4.07
N ALA A 182 -29.84 -7.47 3.85
CA ALA A 182 -28.93 -7.87 4.92
C ALA A 182 -28.31 -6.66 5.65
N SER A 183 -27.99 -5.58 4.91
CA SER A 183 -27.49 -4.33 5.49
C SER A 183 -28.54 -3.63 6.37
N MET A 184 -29.80 -3.58 5.92
CA MET A 184 -30.90 -3.02 6.73
C MET A 184 -31.15 -3.85 8.00
N SER A 185 -31.16 -5.19 7.88
CA SER A 185 -31.23 -6.09 9.04
C SER A 185 -30.05 -5.86 9.99
N TYR A 186 -28.82 -5.69 9.48
CA TYR A 186 -27.66 -5.38 10.32
C TYR A 186 -27.87 -4.07 11.10
N PHE A 187 -28.42 -3.04 10.46
CA PHE A 187 -28.70 -1.75 11.11
C PHE A 187 -29.70 -1.89 12.28
N PHE A 188 -30.80 -2.62 12.08
CA PHE A 188 -31.75 -2.88 13.16
C PHE A 188 -31.17 -3.78 14.27
N ASN A 189 -30.37 -4.77 13.90
CA ASN A 189 -29.66 -5.62 14.87
C ASN A 189 -28.70 -4.80 15.75
N LEU A 190 -28.01 -3.80 15.20
CA LEU A 190 -27.15 -2.90 15.98
C LEU A 190 -27.94 -2.11 17.02
N LEU A 191 -29.15 -1.65 16.69
CA LEU A 191 -30.04 -0.97 17.65
C LEU A 191 -30.46 -1.92 18.79
N ASN A 192 -30.58 -3.21 18.49
CA ASN A 192 -30.87 -4.28 19.45
C ASN A 192 -29.62 -4.83 20.17
N GLY A 193 -28.44 -4.22 19.98
CA GLY A 193 -27.19 -4.63 20.63
C GLY A 193 -26.51 -5.86 20.02
N ILE A 194 -26.91 -6.28 18.82
CA ILE A 194 -26.34 -7.41 18.08
C ILE A 194 -25.48 -6.89 16.92
N GLY A 195 -24.18 -7.14 16.98
CA GLY A 195 -23.20 -6.72 15.98
C GLY A 195 -22.16 -5.74 16.52
N TYR A 196 -21.29 -5.25 15.65
CA TYR A 196 -20.18 -4.37 16.01
C TYR A 196 -20.10 -3.16 15.07
N THR A 197 -19.75 -2.00 15.62
CA THR A 197 -19.45 -0.78 14.86
C THR A 197 -18.07 -0.89 14.22
N ASP A 198 -17.93 -0.35 13.01
CA ASP A 198 -16.66 -0.35 12.30
C ASP A 198 -15.80 0.85 12.71
N ASP A 199 -14.51 0.59 12.93
CA ASP A 199 -13.49 1.62 13.12
C ASP A 199 -12.88 1.99 11.76
N ILE A 200 -12.98 3.27 11.40
CA ILE A 200 -12.51 3.80 10.11
C ILE A 200 -10.97 3.78 10.02
N ASP A 201 -10.28 3.83 11.17
CA ASP A 201 -8.83 3.94 11.26
C ASP A 201 -8.13 2.58 11.33
N HIS A 202 -8.88 1.53 11.65
CA HIS A 202 -8.40 0.15 11.63
C HIS A 202 -7.83 -0.24 10.26
N LEU A 203 -6.63 -0.83 10.23
CA LEU A 203 -5.98 -1.23 8.96
C LEU A 203 -6.71 -2.34 8.20
N GLY A 204 -7.66 -3.02 8.83
CA GLY A 204 -8.57 -3.90 8.10
C GLY A 204 -9.58 -3.16 7.22
N ASN A 205 -9.83 -1.88 7.49
CA ASN A 205 -10.75 -1.03 6.72
C ASN A 205 -10.02 -0.04 5.80
N ARG A 206 -8.69 0.04 5.91
CA ARG A 206 -7.83 0.83 5.04
C ARG A 206 -7.00 -0.11 4.16
N ARG A 207 -6.99 0.14 2.85
CA ARG A 207 -6.21 -0.68 1.90
C ARG A 207 -5.29 0.16 1.05
N LEU A 208 -4.22 -0.47 0.57
CA LEU A 208 -3.27 0.13 -0.35
C LEU A 208 -3.77 -0.07 -1.77
N ARG A 209 -3.57 0.97 -2.58
CA ARG A 209 -3.72 0.88 -4.03
C ARG A 209 -2.35 1.00 -4.65
N SER A 210 -1.83 -0.11 -5.13
CA SER A 210 -0.54 -0.16 -5.84
C SER A 210 -0.63 0.49 -7.22
N VAL A 211 0.52 0.77 -7.82
CA VAL A 211 0.61 1.38 -9.16
C VAL A 211 -0.20 0.62 -10.23
N GLY A 212 -0.26 -0.71 -10.14
CA GLY A 212 -1.03 -1.55 -11.05
C GLY A 212 -2.53 -1.22 -11.04
N GLU A 213 -3.13 -1.11 -9.85
CA GLU A 213 -4.56 -0.80 -9.71
C GLU A 213 -4.86 0.64 -10.15
N LEU A 214 -4.01 1.60 -9.76
CA LEU A 214 -4.15 3.00 -10.16
C LEU A 214 -4.07 3.16 -11.69
N LEU A 215 -3.11 2.49 -12.32
CA LEU A 215 -2.93 2.52 -13.76
C LEU A 215 -4.08 1.81 -14.48
N GLN A 216 -4.57 0.68 -13.97
CA GLN A 216 -5.74 -0.01 -14.51
C GLN A 216 -6.99 0.88 -14.50
N ASN A 217 -7.21 1.64 -13.42
CA ASN A 217 -8.32 2.58 -13.32
C ASN A 217 -8.23 3.70 -14.37
N GLN A 218 -7.04 4.29 -14.54
CA GLN A 218 -6.82 5.31 -15.57
C GLN A 218 -6.96 4.73 -16.98
N PHE A 219 -6.47 3.51 -17.20
CA PHE A 219 -6.63 2.80 -18.46
C PHE A 219 -8.10 2.53 -18.78
N ARG A 220 -8.89 2.12 -17.78
CA ARG A 220 -10.35 1.91 -17.91
C ARG A 220 -11.07 3.19 -18.31
N ILE A 221 -10.71 4.34 -17.72
CA ILE A 221 -11.28 5.64 -18.10
C ILE A 221 -10.93 5.97 -19.56
N GLY A 222 -9.69 5.75 -19.97
CA GLY A 222 -9.24 5.92 -21.36
C GLY A 222 -10.01 5.05 -22.34
N LEU A 223 -10.22 3.78 -22.00
CA LEU A 223 -11.00 2.83 -22.81
C LEU A 223 -12.48 3.20 -22.88
N SER A 224 -13.09 3.63 -21.78
CA SER A 224 -14.50 4.06 -21.79
C SER A 224 -14.74 5.26 -22.71
N ARG A 225 -13.80 6.23 -22.72
CA ARG A 225 -13.84 7.34 -23.68
C ARG A 225 -13.69 6.85 -25.12
N MET A 226 -12.82 5.86 -25.35
CA MET A 226 -12.66 5.24 -26.67
C MET A 226 -13.92 4.50 -27.12
N GLU A 227 -14.57 3.73 -26.24
CA GLU A 227 -15.82 3.00 -26.52
C GLU A 227 -16.89 3.95 -27.05
N ARG A 228 -17.04 5.12 -26.43
CA ARG A 228 -17.99 6.15 -26.88
C ARG A 228 -17.67 6.63 -28.31
N VAL A 229 -16.41 6.92 -28.61
CA VAL A 229 -15.98 7.35 -29.95
C VAL A 229 -16.20 6.26 -30.99
N VAL A 230 -15.92 5.00 -30.64
CA VAL A 230 -16.17 3.84 -31.51
C VAL A 230 -17.67 3.71 -31.79
N ARG A 231 -18.52 3.82 -30.77
CA ARG A 231 -19.98 3.76 -30.91
C ARG A 231 -20.53 4.89 -31.80
N GLU A 232 -20.06 6.11 -31.60
CA GLU A 232 -20.42 7.26 -32.44
C GLU A 232 -19.98 7.04 -33.90
N ARG A 233 -18.76 6.56 -34.15
CA ARG A 233 -18.27 6.27 -35.51
C ARG A 233 -19.01 5.13 -36.20
N MET A 234 -19.34 4.06 -35.47
CA MET A 234 -20.14 2.95 -36.01
C MET A 234 -21.54 3.41 -36.45
N SER A 235 -22.12 4.43 -35.81
CA SER A 235 -23.41 4.98 -36.23
C SER A 235 -23.36 5.86 -37.48
N ILE A 236 -22.16 6.37 -37.84
CA ILE A 236 -21.97 7.32 -38.95
C ILE A 236 -21.43 6.62 -40.21
N GLN A 237 -20.63 5.56 -40.07
CA GLN A 237 -19.96 4.90 -41.19
C GLN A 237 -20.78 3.76 -41.80
N ASP A 238 -20.70 3.62 -43.12
CA ASP A 238 -21.35 2.54 -43.88
C ASP A 238 -20.70 1.17 -43.57
N THR A 239 -21.54 0.16 -43.35
CA THR A 239 -21.13 -1.19 -42.91
C THR A 239 -20.23 -1.94 -43.88
N ASP A 240 -20.24 -1.61 -45.17
CA ASP A 240 -19.58 -2.40 -46.21
C ASP A 240 -18.07 -2.16 -46.33
N SER A 241 -17.54 -1.07 -45.74
CA SER A 241 -16.12 -0.67 -45.86
C SER A 241 -15.38 -0.51 -44.53
N ILE A 242 -16.03 -0.91 -43.43
CA ILE A 242 -15.55 -0.61 -42.09
C ILE A 242 -14.42 -1.55 -41.66
N THR A 243 -13.26 -0.98 -41.31
CA THR A 243 -12.16 -1.71 -40.68
C THR A 243 -12.01 -1.31 -39.22
N PRO A 244 -11.63 -2.21 -38.29
CA PRO A 244 -11.46 -1.87 -36.87
C PRO A 244 -10.48 -0.72 -36.63
N GLN A 245 -9.43 -0.59 -37.46
CA GLN A 245 -8.45 0.49 -37.36
C GLN A 245 -9.07 1.88 -37.62
N GLN A 246 -10.08 1.99 -38.48
CA GLN A 246 -10.77 3.26 -38.75
C GLN A 246 -11.68 3.69 -37.59
N LEU A 247 -12.19 2.72 -36.84
CA LEU A 247 -13.04 2.96 -35.68
C LEU A 247 -12.23 3.34 -34.43
N ILE A 248 -11.08 2.71 -34.23
CA ILE A 248 -10.28 2.84 -33.02
C ILE A 248 -9.50 4.17 -33.02
N ASN A 249 -9.64 4.94 -31.94
CA ASN A 249 -8.83 6.12 -31.67
C ASN A 249 -8.09 5.94 -30.34
N ILE A 250 -6.77 5.80 -30.38
CA ILE A 250 -5.92 5.56 -29.20
C ILE A 250 -5.55 6.83 -28.43
N ARG A 251 -5.80 8.03 -28.98
CA ARG A 251 -5.42 9.30 -28.34
C ARG A 251 -5.97 9.47 -26.92
N PRO A 252 -7.24 9.14 -26.61
CA PRO A 252 -7.78 9.26 -25.26
C PRO A 252 -7.06 8.37 -24.24
N VAL A 253 -6.63 7.18 -24.65
CA VAL A 253 -5.88 6.25 -23.77
C VAL A 253 -4.49 6.78 -23.49
N ILE A 254 -3.75 7.19 -24.52
CA ILE A 254 -2.40 7.75 -24.36
C ILE A 254 -2.45 9.01 -23.48
N ALA A 255 -3.44 9.88 -23.70
CA ALA A 255 -3.61 11.10 -22.91
C ALA A 255 -3.85 10.78 -21.42
N SER A 256 -4.72 9.82 -21.11
CA SER A 256 -5.01 9.43 -19.72
C SER A 256 -3.78 8.88 -18.99
N ILE A 257 -2.96 8.08 -19.67
CA ILE A 257 -1.73 7.52 -19.09
C ILE A 257 -0.68 8.62 -18.89
N LYS A 258 -0.50 9.49 -19.89
CA LYS A 258 0.46 10.61 -19.79
C LYS A 258 0.08 11.59 -18.69
N GLU A 259 -1.22 11.88 -18.55
CA GLU A 259 -1.74 12.71 -17.45
C GLU A 259 -1.45 12.05 -16.10
N PHE A 260 -1.71 10.75 -15.96
CA PHE A 260 -1.40 10.03 -14.72
C PHE A 260 0.08 10.13 -14.32
N PHE A 261 1.03 9.81 -15.21
CA PHE A 261 2.45 9.87 -14.86
C PHE A 261 3.00 11.30 -14.76
N GLY A 262 2.44 12.25 -15.52
CA GLY A 262 2.95 13.61 -15.61
C GLY A 262 2.39 14.58 -14.55
N SER A 263 1.16 14.40 -14.09
CA SER A 263 0.50 15.37 -13.19
C SER A 263 -0.12 14.75 -11.92
N SER A 264 -0.15 13.43 -11.77
CA SER A 264 -0.66 12.80 -10.55
C SER A 264 0.19 13.16 -9.34
N GLN A 265 -0.46 13.50 -8.22
CA GLN A 265 0.21 13.75 -6.93
C GLN A 265 0.96 12.53 -6.37
N LEU A 266 0.57 11.33 -6.81
CA LEU A 266 1.20 10.06 -6.44
C LEU A 266 2.39 9.69 -7.35
N SER A 267 2.51 10.34 -8.52
CA SER A 267 3.66 10.20 -9.42
C SER A 267 4.68 11.28 -9.05
N GLN A 268 5.58 10.95 -8.13
CA GLN A 268 6.56 11.88 -7.57
C GLN A 268 7.94 11.64 -8.17
N PHE A 269 8.72 12.72 -8.29
CA PHE A 269 10.16 12.58 -8.54
C PHE A 269 10.80 11.83 -7.38
N MET A 270 11.59 10.81 -7.71
CA MET A 270 12.22 9.98 -6.69
C MET A 270 13.25 10.78 -5.89
N GLU A 271 13.18 10.69 -4.57
CA GLU A 271 14.19 11.20 -3.65
C GLU A 271 15.45 10.31 -3.76
N GLN A 272 16.49 10.81 -4.43
CA GLN A 272 17.73 10.07 -4.72
C GLN A 272 18.97 10.74 -4.11
N ALA A 273 18.85 11.23 -2.87
CA ALA A 273 20.00 11.77 -2.16
C ALA A 273 21.02 10.67 -1.85
N ASN A 274 20.54 9.55 -1.30
CA ASN A 274 21.32 8.36 -0.95
C ASN A 274 20.46 7.08 -1.11
N PRO A 275 21.04 5.88 -1.04
CA PRO A 275 20.30 4.63 -1.26
C PRO A 275 19.18 4.38 -0.25
N LEU A 276 19.32 4.86 0.99
CA LEU A 276 18.28 4.71 2.02
C LEU A 276 17.06 5.58 1.71
N ALA A 277 17.27 6.81 1.20
CA ALA A 277 16.20 7.67 0.73
C ALA A 277 15.40 7.01 -0.40
N GLU A 278 16.08 6.39 -1.36
CA GLU A 278 15.42 5.66 -2.45
C GLU A 278 14.58 4.49 -1.94
N LEU A 279 15.16 3.67 -1.06
CA LEU A 279 14.48 2.50 -0.50
C LEU A 279 13.23 2.91 0.28
N THR A 280 13.34 3.92 1.14
CA THR A 280 12.19 4.44 1.88
C THR A 280 11.15 5.05 0.96
N HIS A 281 11.54 5.84 -0.05
CA HIS A 281 10.58 6.50 -0.93
C HIS A 281 9.76 5.48 -1.73
N LYS A 282 10.38 4.39 -2.19
CA LYS A 282 9.71 3.25 -2.85
C LYS A 282 8.73 2.51 -1.91
N ARG A 283 8.92 2.58 -0.59
CA ARG A 283 8.10 1.93 0.44
C ARG A 283 7.16 2.89 1.19
N ARG A 284 7.07 4.15 0.75
CA ARG A 284 6.26 5.19 1.40
C ARG A 284 4.78 5.00 1.04
N LEU A 285 3.93 5.14 2.05
CA LEU A 285 2.48 5.10 1.96
C LEU A 285 1.93 6.52 2.10
N SER A 286 1.03 6.91 1.19
CA SER A 286 0.38 8.23 1.21
C SER A 286 -1.13 8.08 1.33
N ALA A 287 -1.73 8.69 2.35
CA ALA A 287 -3.18 8.84 2.47
C ALA A 287 -3.75 9.97 1.60
N LEU A 288 -2.87 10.79 1.01
CA LEU A 288 -3.21 11.89 0.11
C LEU A 288 -3.31 11.40 -1.34
N GLY A 289 -4.23 11.96 -2.12
CA GLY A 289 -4.35 11.73 -3.55
C GLY A 289 -5.80 11.57 -4.04
N PRO A 290 -6.01 11.22 -5.31
CA PRO A 290 -7.35 11.03 -5.86
C PRO A 290 -8.14 9.94 -5.12
N GLY A 291 -9.26 10.31 -4.51
CA GLY A 291 -10.08 9.40 -3.69
C GLY A 291 -9.56 9.17 -2.27
N GLY A 292 -8.46 9.83 -1.88
CA GLY A 292 -7.94 9.87 -0.52
C GLY A 292 -8.34 11.14 0.21
N LEU A 293 -7.57 11.47 1.25
CA LEU A 293 -7.77 12.64 2.08
C LEU A 293 -7.09 13.87 1.50
N THR A 294 -7.58 15.05 1.90
CA THR A 294 -6.87 16.31 1.72
C THR A 294 -6.33 16.79 3.05
N ARG A 295 -5.28 17.62 3.04
CA ARG A 295 -4.65 18.15 4.26
C ARG A 295 -5.64 18.84 5.21
N GLU A 296 -6.62 19.54 4.63
CA GLU A 296 -7.66 20.28 5.37
C GLU A 296 -8.75 19.38 5.96
N ARG A 297 -9.03 18.23 5.32
CA ARG A 297 -10.03 17.26 5.79
C ARG A 297 -9.46 16.24 6.78
N ALA A 298 -8.13 16.15 6.87
CA ALA A 298 -7.46 15.23 7.76
C ALA A 298 -7.52 15.71 9.22
N GLN A 299 -8.45 15.12 9.97
CA GLN A 299 -8.59 15.30 11.41
C GLN A 299 -7.44 14.64 12.19
N MET A 300 -7.37 14.87 13.50
CA MET A 300 -6.31 14.33 14.35
C MET A 300 -6.36 12.79 14.44
N GLU A 301 -7.55 12.20 14.51
CA GLU A 301 -7.77 10.74 14.63
C GLU A 301 -7.05 9.96 13.52
N VAL A 302 -7.22 10.41 12.27
CA VAL A 302 -6.57 9.81 11.10
C VAL A 302 -5.03 9.87 11.17
N ARG A 303 -4.49 10.90 11.81
CA ARG A 303 -3.03 11.16 11.90
C ARG A 303 -2.38 10.42 13.07
N ASP A 304 -3.18 9.96 14.03
CA ASP A 304 -2.69 9.30 15.22
C ASP A 304 -2.23 7.86 14.93
N VAL A 305 -1.46 7.29 15.86
CA VAL A 305 -0.97 5.91 15.76
C VAL A 305 -2.04 4.96 16.26
N HIS A 306 -2.59 4.16 15.36
CA HIS A 306 -3.56 3.12 15.68
C HIS A 306 -2.87 1.81 16.11
N TYR A 307 -3.47 1.03 17.02
CA TYR A 307 -2.86 -0.22 17.51
C TYR A 307 -2.64 -1.25 16.38
N SER A 308 -3.50 -1.26 15.37
CA SER A 308 -3.37 -2.14 14.20
C SER A 308 -2.16 -1.83 13.32
N HIS A 309 -1.49 -0.69 13.51
CA HIS A 309 -0.26 -0.34 12.79
C HIS A 309 0.91 -1.27 13.14
N TYR A 310 0.85 -1.96 14.30
CA TYR A 310 1.90 -2.86 14.77
C TYR A 310 2.33 -3.86 13.69
N GLY A 311 3.63 -3.85 13.36
CA GLY A 311 4.20 -4.75 12.34
C GLY A 311 3.83 -4.43 10.89
N ARG A 312 3.00 -3.42 10.63
CA ARG A 312 2.46 -3.09 9.29
C ARG A 312 2.94 -1.74 8.78
N MET A 313 2.79 -0.70 9.61
CA MET A 313 3.29 0.65 9.34
C MET A 313 4.19 1.10 10.47
N CYS A 314 5.30 1.74 10.13
CA CYS A 314 6.23 2.22 11.14
C CYS A 314 5.60 3.39 11.93
N PRO A 315 5.54 3.32 13.27
CA PRO A 315 4.96 4.39 14.08
C PRO A 315 5.90 5.61 14.26
N ILE A 316 7.19 5.46 13.93
CA ILE A 316 8.22 6.49 14.12
C ILE A 316 8.46 7.29 12.84
N GLU A 317 8.53 6.62 11.69
CA GLU A 317 8.92 7.25 10.43
C GLU A 317 7.75 7.96 9.74
N THR A 318 7.59 9.25 10.05
CA THR A 318 6.64 10.16 9.39
C THR A 318 7.30 11.54 9.20
N PRO A 319 6.97 12.30 8.14
CA PRO A 319 7.52 13.65 7.98
C PRO A 319 6.95 14.62 9.02
N GLU A 320 7.80 15.53 9.48
CA GLU A 320 7.39 16.61 10.36
C GLU A 320 6.54 17.65 9.61
N GLY A 321 5.72 18.40 10.36
CA GLY A 321 4.91 19.49 9.83
C GLY A 321 3.53 19.06 9.30
N PRO A 322 3.02 19.65 8.20
CA PRO A 322 1.60 19.54 7.83
C PRO A 322 1.19 18.13 7.35
N ASN A 323 2.15 17.28 6.98
CA ASN A 323 1.91 15.92 6.49
C ASN A 323 2.09 14.84 7.56
N ILE A 324 2.33 15.22 8.82
CA ILE A 324 2.48 14.27 9.94
C ILE A 324 1.28 13.30 10.00
N GLY A 325 1.57 12.00 10.09
CA GLY A 325 0.60 10.91 10.13
C GLY A 325 -0.10 10.59 8.80
N LEU A 326 0.04 11.44 7.77
CA LEU A 326 -0.57 11.24 6.44
C LEU A 326 0.37 10.56 5.44
N MET A 327 1.67 10.61 5.72
CA MET A 327 2.70 9.86 5.02
C MET A 327 3.41 8.98 6.03
N ASN A 328 3.36 7.67 5.79
CA ASN A 328 3.97 6.67 6.66
C ASN A 328 4.86 5.74 5.84
N SER A 329 5.69 4.96 6.53
CA SER A 329 6.60 3.99 5.91
C SER A 329 6.13 2.58 6.22
N LEU A 330 6.24 1.68 5.24
CA LEU A 330 5.93 0.27 5.47
C LEU A 330 6.98 -0.37 6.41
N SER A 331 6.54 -1.14 7.39
CA SER A 331 7.45 -1.83 8.33
C SER A 331 8.32 -2.89 7.62
N SER A 332 9.37 -3.35 8.29
CA SER A 332 10.40 -4.22 7.70
C SER A 332 9.86 -5.51 7.06
N TYR A 333 9.03 -6.28 7.79
CA TYR A 333 8.52 -7.59 7.34
C TYR A 333 7.10 -7.54 6.74
N ALA A 334 6.48 -6.36 6.71
CA ALA A 334 5.13 -6.19 6.22
C ALA A 334 5.02 -6.53 4.72
N ARG A 335 3.94 -7.20 4.35
CA ARG A 335 3.58 -7.53 2.97
C ARG A 335 2.20 -7.00 2.64
N VAL A 336 1.94 -6.82 1.34
CA VAL A 336 0.63 -6.43 0.84
C VAL A 336 0.03 -7.64 0.14
N ASN A 337 -1.16 -8.05 0.56
CA ASN A 337 -1.86 -9.17 -0.06
C ASN A 337 -2.53 -8.79 -1.37
N GLU A 338 -3.16 -9.76 -2.04
CA GLU A 338 -3.82 -9.56 -3.34
C GLU A 338 -4.95 -8.53 -3.28
N PHE A 339 -5.60 -8.38 -2.12
CA PHE A 339 -6.67 -7.41 -1.91
C PHE A 339 -6.19 -6.02 -1.50
N GLY A 340 -4.89 -5.84 -1.26
CA GLY A 340 -4.28 -4.58 -0.87
C GLY A 340 -4.24 -4.32 0.65
N PHE A 341 -4.53 -5.30 1.49
CA PHE A 341 -4.35 -5.19 2.95
C PHE A 341 -2.92 -5.49 3.34
N ILE A 342 -2.43 -4.83 4.39
CA ILE A 342 -1.09 -5.09 4.93
C ILE A 342 -1.17 -6.26 5.91
N GLU A 343 -0.29 -7.23 5.71
CA GLU A 343 -0.10 -8.40 6.55
C GLU A 343 1.27 -8.37 7.21
N THR A 344 1.37 -8.97 8.39
CA THR A 344 2.63 -9.14 9.10
C THR A 344 2.81 -10.60 9.52
N PRO A 345 4.05 -11.13 9.55
CA PRO A 345 4.27 -12.53 9.87
C PRO A 345 4.23 -12.79 11.38
N TYR A 346 3.65 -13.92 11.75
CA TYR A 346 3.62 -14.43 13.11
C TYR A 346 4.00 -15.91 13.14
N ARG A 347 4.67 -16.35 14.20
CA ARG A 347 4.94 -17.77 14.46
C ARG A 347 3.73 -18.40 15.14
N LYS A 348 3.26 -19.53 14.61
CA LYS A 348 2.10 -20.24 15.16
C LYS A 348 2.47 -21.01 16.42
N VAL A 349 1.66 -20.88 17.47
CA VAL A 349 1.75 -21.72 18.67
C VAL A 349 0.86 -22.94 18.47
N ASP A 350 1.42 -24.12 18.69
CA ASP A 350 0.63 -25.36 18.70
C ASP A 350 -0.16 -25.44 20.01
N LEU A 351 -1.49 -25.47 19.89
CA LEU A 351 -2.42 -25.48 21.02
C LEU A 351 -2.36 -26.78 21.84
N ASP A 352 -1.96 -27.91 21.23
CA ASP A 352 -1.88 -29.19 21.93
C ASP A 352 -0.61 -29.30 22.78
N THR A 353 0.50 -28.77 22.26
CA THR A 353 1.82 -28.89 22.88
C THR A 353 2.29 -27.63 23.59
N ASN A 354 1.58 -26.50 23.42
CA ASN A 354 1.97 -25.14 23.84
C ASN A 354 3.42 -24.79 23.45
N SER A 355 3.85 -25.29 22.28
CA SER A 355 5.17 -25.05 21.71
C SER A 355 5.07 -24.19 20.46
N ILE A 356 6.05 -23.32 20.27
CA ILE A 356 6.11 -22.46 19.11
C ILE A 356 6.65 -23.27 17.94
N THR A 357 5.90 -23.26 16.85
CA THR A 357 6.28 -23.93 15.61
C THR A 357 7.15 -23.02 14.74
N ASP A 358 7.83 -23.62 13.76
CA ASP A 358 8.53 -22.88 12.71
C ASP A 358 7.61 -22.45 11.56
N GLN A 359 6.30 -22.75 11.66
CA GLN A 359 5.31 -22.27 10.71
C GLN A 359 5.07 -20.77 10.93
N ILE A 360 5.21 -20.01 9.84
CA ILE A 360 4.97 -18.56 9.82
C ILE A 360 3.71 -18.30 9.01
N ASP A 361 2.70 -17.74 9.65
CA ASP A 361 1.46 -17.33 9.01
C ASP A 361 1.43 -15.79 8.90
N TYR A 362 1.04 -15.27 7.73
CA TYR A 362 0.86 -13.84 7.49
C TYR A 362 -0.58 -13.47 7.83
N LEU A 363 -0.77 -12.59 8.81
CA LEU A 363 -2.11 -12.22 9.28
C LEU A 363 -2.45 -10.77 8.91
N THR A 364 -3.65 -10.56 8.41
CA THR A 364 -4.23 -9.22 8.25
C THR A 364 -4.63 -8.64 9.61
N ALA A 365 -4.86 -7.32 9.68
CA ALA A 365 -5.27 -6.68 10.93
C ALA A 365 -6.62 -7.25 11.45
N ASP A 366 -7.57 -7.53 10.56
CA ASP A 366 -8.87 -8.11 10.94
C ASP A 366 -8.75 -9.52 11.50
N GLU A 367 -7.78 -10.31 11.05
CA GLU A 367 -7.54 -11.67 11.54
C GLU A 367 -6.80 -11.65 12.88
N GLU A 368 -5.78 -10.80 13.01
CA GLU A 368 -5.02 -10.63 14.25
C GLU A 368 -5.91 -10.33 15.46
N ASP A 369 -6.96 -9.51 15.29
CA ASP A 369 -7.92 -9.15 16.35
C ASP A 369 -8.68 -10.32 16.98
N SER A 370 -8.62 -11.50 16.34
CA SER A 370 -9.23 -12.74 16.83
C SER A 370 -8.28 -13.62 17.63
N TYR A 371 -6.99 -13.26 17.71
CA TYR A 371 -5.92 -14.07 18.30
C TYR A 371 -5.18 -13.32 19.42
N VAL A 372 -4.61 -14.08 20.36
CA VAL A 372 -3.74 -13.56 21.41
C VAL A 372 -2.28 -13.74 20.98
N VAL A 373 -1.55 -12.63 20.88
CA VAL A 373 -0.18 -12.61 20.34
C VAL A 373 0.84 -12.31 21.44
N ALA A 374 1.81 -13.21 21.62
CA ALA A 374 2.96 -13.05 22.51
C ALA A 374 4.06 -12.18 21.90
N GLN A 375 4.82 -11.47 22.75
CA GLN A 375 5.94 -10.63 22.32
C GLN A 375 7.17 -11.46 21.91
N ALA A 376 7.97 -10.93 20.97
CA ALA A 376 9.17 -11.60 20.44
C ALA A 376 10.26 -11.86 21.49
N ASN A 377 10.29 -11.08 22.58
CA ASN A 377 11.27 -11.19 23.67
C ASN A 377 10.85 -12.16 24.79
N SER A 378 9.73 -12.87 24.62
CA SER A 378 9.27 -13.88 25.57
C SER A 378 10.30 -15.01 25.72
N ARG A 379 10.50 -15.50 26.94
CA ARG A 379 11.52 -16.50 27.24
C ARG A 379 11.04 -17.91 26.89
N LEU A 380 11.83 -18.61 26.09
CA LEU A 380 11.52 -19.95 25.58
C LEU A 380 12.54 -21.00 26.06
N ASP A 381 12.08 -22.24 26.19
CA ASP A 381 12.95 -23.40 26.40
C ASP A 381 13.56 -23.92 25.08
N GLU A 382 14.44 -24.92 25.16
CA GLU A 382 15.08 -25.54 23.98
C GLU A 382 14.07 -26.22 23.02
N ASN A 383 12.87 -26.55 23.51
CA ASN A 383 11.80 -27.16 22.72
C ASN A 383 10.77 -26.13 22.23
N GLY A 384 11.03 -24.82 22.41
CA GLY A 384 10.15 -23.74 21.95
C GLY A 384 8.91 -23.51 22.82
N ARG A 385 8.88 -23.97 24.08
CA ARG A 385 7.79 -23.70 25.04
C ARG A 385 8.09 -22.48 25.89
N PHE A 386 7.03 -21.80 26.33
CA PHE A 386 7.15 -20.67 27.26
C PHE A 386 7.66 -21.12 28.64
N LEU A 387 8.72 -20.46 29.12
CA LEU A 387 9.29 -20.72 30.44
C LEU A 387 8.43 -20.13 31.57
N ASP A 388 7.84 -18.97 31.31
CA ASP A 388 6.98 -18.25 32.26
C ASP A 388 5.52 -18.74 32.11
N ASP A 389 4.82 -18.96 33.23
CA ASP A 389 3.40 -19.36 33.22
C ASP A 389 2.47 -18.23 32.78
N GLU A 390 2.89 -16.99 33.05
CA GLU A 390 2.21 -15.76 32.67
C GLU A 390 3.06 -15.00 31.64
N VAL A 391 2.51 -14.82 30.44
CA VAL A 391 3.20 -14.21 29.29
C VAL A 391 2.55 -12.88 28.94
N VAL A 392 3.37 -11.86 28.68
CA VAL A 392 2.91 -10.56 28.19
C VAL A 392 2.43 -10.71 26.75
N CYS A 393 1.16 -10.38 26.52
CA CYS A 393 0.50 -10.55 25.24
C CYS A 393 -0.34 -9.34 24.85
N ARG A 394 -0.74 -9.32 23.58
CA ARG A 394 -1.63 -8.32 23.01
C ARG A 394 -2.93 -8.98 22.57
N PHE A 395 -4.05 -8.35 22.90
CA PHE A 395 -5.37 -8.76 22.43
C PHE A 395 -6.25 -7.52 22.18
N ARG A 396 -6.67 -7.29 20.93
CA ARG A 396 -7.51 -6.15 20.51
C ARG A 396 -7.01 -4.80 21.02
N GLY A 397 -5.72 -4.53 20.82
CA GLY A 397 -5.06 -3.30 21.26
C GLY A 397 -4.72 -3.22 22.76
N ASN A 398 -5.22 -4.14 23.60
CA ASN A 398 -4.88 -4.18 25.01
C ASN A 398 -3.64 -5.04 25.25
N ASN A 399 -2.62 -4.42 25.84
CA ASN A 399 -1.44 -5.12 26.35
C ASN A 399 -1.76 -5.63 27.75
N THR A 400 -1.81 -6.95 27.92
CA THR A 400 -2.14 -7.59 29.20
C THR A 400 -1.24 -8.81 29.42
N VAL A 401 -1.39 -9.45 30.55
CA VAL A 401 -0.70 -10.70 30.89
C VAL A 401 -1.75 -11.81 30.90
N MET A 402 -1.48 -12.90 30.19
CA MET A 402 -2.35 -14.08 30.17
C MET A 402 -1.52 -15.34 30.38
N ALA A 403 -2.22 -16.41 30.78
CA ALA A 403 -1.62 -17.74 30.90
C ALA A 403 -1.10 -18.22 29.54
N LYS A 404 0.04 -18.91 29.52
CA LYS A 404 0.71 -19.39 28.30
C LYS A 404 -0.16 -20.27 27.41
N GLU A 405 -1.15 -20.98 27.98
CA GLU A 405 -2.09 -21.85 27.24
C GLU A 405 -3.09 -21.06 26.39
N LYS A 406 -3.19 -19.74 26.58
CA LYS A 406 -4.05 -18.86 25.78
C LYS A 406 -3.34 -18.23 24.59
N MET A 407 -2.04 -18.48 24.40
CA MET A 407 -1.27 -17.90 23.30
C MET A 407 -1.56 -18.63 22.00
N ASP A 408 -1.98 -17.88 20.97
CA ASP A 408 -2.22 -18.44 19.63
C ASP A 408 -1.00 -18.23 18.72
N TYR A 409 -0.35 -17.07 18.84
CA TYR A 409 0.76 -16.65 17.98
C TYR A 409 1.86 -15.92 18.76
N MET A 410 3.04 -15.80 18.16
CA MET A 410 4.17 -15.01 18.67
C MET A 410 4.80 -14.16 17.56
N ASP A 411 5.25 -12.95 17.91
CA ASP A 411 6.03 -12.08 17.03
C ASP A 411 7.31 -12.78 16.51
N VAL A 412 7.71 -12.53 15.26
CA VAL A 412 8.92 -13.13 14.67
C VAL A 412 10.19 -12.42 15.15
N SER A 413 10.17 -11.09 15.15
CA SER A 413 11.33 -10.28 15.50
C SER A 413 10.93 -8.90 16.02
N PRO A 414 11.63 -8.32 17.02
CA PRO A 414 11.39 -6.94 17.43
C PRO A 414 11.56 -5.92 16.29
N LYS A 415 12.42 -6.22 15.31
CA LYS A 415 12.65 -5.36 14.13
C LYS A 415 11.44 -5.27 13.20
N GLN A 416 10.43 -6.12 13.38
CA GLN A 416 9.23 -6.12 12.53
C GLN A 416 8.33 -4.90 12.73
N VAL A 417 8.44 -4.22 13.86
CA VAL A 417 7.60 -3.06 14.20
C VAL A 417 8.00 -1.81 13.41
N VAL A 418 9.30 -1.64 13.18
CA VAL A 418 9.89 -0.42 12.61
C VAL A 418 10.18 -0.54 11.11
N SER A 419 10.39 0.59 10.45
CA SER A 419 10.78 0.65 9.03
C SER A 419 12.26 0.29 8.83
N ALA A 420 12.66 0.07 7.57
CA ALA A 420 14.05 -0.20 7.22
C ALA A 420 15.01 0.92 7.66
N ALA A 421 14.64 2.19 7.47
CA ALA A 421 15.46 3.32 7.91
C ALA A 421 15.58 3.41 9.43
N THR A 422 14.46 3.29 10.14
CA THR A 422 14.46 3.33 11.61
C THR A 422 15.23 2.15 12.21
N ALA A 423 15.20 0.98 11.56
CA ALA A 423 15.96 -0.20 11.98
C ALA A 423 17.49 -0.05 11.81
N CYS A 424 17.97 0.94 11.07
CA CYS A 424 19.40 1.28 10.98
C CYS A 424 19.89 2.17 12.14
N ILE A 425 19.02 2.52 13.10
CA ILE A 425 19.41 3.30 14.29
C ILE A 425 19.82 2.34 15.42
N PRO A 426 21.10 2.35 15.87
CA PRO A 426 21.52 1.57 17.03
C PRO A 426 20.96 2.18 18.33
N PHE A 427 20.74 1.35 19.35
CA PHE A 427 20.25 1.76 20.67
C PHE A 427 18.89 2.50 20.69
N LEU A 428 18.05 2.25 19.68
CA LEU A 428 16.74 2.88 19.51
C LEU A 428 15.85 2.77 20.77
N GLU A 429 15.98 1.69 21.52
CA GLU A 429 15.24 1.46 22.77
C GLU A 429 15.59 2.44 23.91
N ASN A 430 16.69 3.17 23.80
CA ASN A 430 17.13 4.18 24.77
C ASN A 430 16.81 5.61 24.33
N ASP A 431 16.32 5.80 23.11
CA ASP A 431 16.03 7.10 22.52
C ASP A 431 14.54 7.48 22.67
N ASP A 432 14.28 8.77 22.85
CA ASP A 432 12.93 9.30 22.78
C ASP A 432 12.36 9.20 21.36
N SER A 433 11.07 8.87 21.24
CA SER A 433 10.40 8.67 19.95
C SER A 433 10.51 9.88 19.01
N ASN A 434 10.50 11.12 19.54
CA ASN A 434 10.64 12.30 18.70
C ASN A 434 12.05 12.43 18.12
N ARG A 435 13.07 12.05 18.91
CA ARG A 435 14.47 12.06 18.45
C ARG A 435 14.75 10.94 17.47
N ALA A 436 14.15 9.77 17.68
CA ALA A 436 14.18 8.68 16.71
C ALA A 436 13.54 9.08 15.36
N LEU A 437 12.40 9.78 15.39
CA LEU A 437 11.74 10.32 14.20
C LEU A 437 12.65 11.29 13.43
N MET A 438 13.26 12.25 14.15
CA MET A 438 14.21 13.19 13.56
C MET A 438 15.41 12.45 12.96
N GLY A 439 15.97 11.48 13.69
CA GLY A 439 17.10 10.66 13.25
C GLY A 439 16.82 9.90 11.96
N ALA A 440 15.70 9.19 11.89
CA ALA A 440 15.28 8.46 10.70
C ALA A 440 15.08 9.39 9.50
N ASN A 441 14.49 10.57 9.71
CA ASN A 441 14.31 11.57 8.66
C ASN A 441 15.64 12.17 8.18
N MET A 442 16.59 12.45 9.08
CA MET A 442 17.91 13.00 8.77
C MET A 442 18.79 12.02 7.99
N GLN A 443 18.72 10.72 8.28
CA GLN A 443 19.48 9.70 7.54
C GLN A 443 19.20 9.74 6.02
N ARG A 444 17.96 10.04 5.61
CA ARG A 444 17.59 10.15 4.18
C ARG A 444 18.13 11.42 3.49
N GLN A 445 18.56 12.40 4.27
CA GLN A 445 19.13 13.65 3.76
C GLN A 445 20.66 13.61 3.70
N ALA A 446 21.29 12.56 4.23
CA ALA A 446 22.73 12.40 4.18
C ALA A 446 23.24 12.40 2.73
N VAL A 447 24.24 13.22 2.46
CA VAL A 447 24.83 13.36 1.12
C VAL A 447 25.97 12.34 0.96
N PRO A 448 26.08 11.66 -0.20
CA PRO A 448 27.17 10.74 -0.47
C PRO A 448 28.53 11.43 -0.40
N LEU A 449 29.43 10.86 0.39
CA LEU A 449 30.81 11.31 0.53
C LEU A 449 31.70 10.72 -0.57
N MET A 450 32.83 11.37 -0.85
CA MET A 450 33.82 10.86 -1.79
C MET A 450 34.37 9.50 -1.33
N ASN A 451 34.61 9.34 -0.03
CA ASN A 451 35.08 8.10 0.59
C ASN A 451 34.21 7.80 1.81
N PRO A 452 33.08 7.07 1.64
CA PRO A 452 32.25 6.63 2.75
C PRO A 452 32.97 5.57 3.59
N GLU A 453 32.56 5.42 4.85
CA GLU A 453 33.09 4.40 5.77
C GLU A 453 31.93 3.75 6.54
N ALA A 454 31.93 2.41 6.63
CA ALA A 454 30.93 1.64 7.32
C ALA A 454 30.91 2.00 8.83
N PRO A 455 29.72 2.08 9.45
CA PRO A 455 29.63 2.44 10.86
C PRO A 455 30.25 1.35 11.74
N PHE A 456 31.09 1.73 12.71
CA PHE A 456 31.61 0.76 13.68
C PHE A 456 30.53 0.16 14.58
N VAL A 457 29.44 0.90 14.79
CA VAL A 457 28.27 0.46 15.56
C VAL A 457 27.06 0.46 14.62
N GLY A 458 26.76 -0.70 14.06
CA GLY A 458 25.60 -0.94 13.19
C GLY A 458 24.57 -1.87 13.83
N THR A 459 23.45 -2.10 13.13
CA THR A 459 22.36 -2.98 13.59
C THR A 459 22.26 -4.29 12.81
N GLY A 460 23.03 -4.43 11.74
CA GLY A 460 22.99 -5.52 10.77
C GLY A 460 21.89 -5.34 9.70
N MET A 461 21.16 -4.22 9.71
CA MET A 461 20.19 -3.87 8.67
C MET A 461 20.87 -3.23 7.45
N GLU A 462 22.07 -2.68 7.64
CA GLU A 462 22.83 -1.91 6.67
C GLU A 462 23.12 -2.71 5.39
N HIS A 463 23.54 -3.97 5.53
CA HIS A 463 23.80 -4.86 4.40
C HIS A 463 22.54 -5.14 3.56
N VAL A 464 21.43 -5.44 4.25
CA VAL A 464 20.14 -5.73 3.59
C VAL A 464 19.60 -4.48 2.90
N ALA A 465 19.65 -3.32 3.57
CA ALA A 465 19.22 -2.05 3.02
C ALA A 465 20.07 -1.64 1.80
N ALA A 466 21.39 -1.88 1.84
CA ALA A 466 22.28 -1.60 0.73
C ALA A 466 21.94 -2.47 -0.49
N ARG A 467 21.83 -3.78 -0.29
CA ARG A 467 21.45 -4.74 -1.35
C ARG A 467 20.10 -4.41 -1.97
N ASP A 468 19.06 -4.21 -1.14
CA ASP A 468 17.67 -4.10 -1.60
C ASP A 468 17.31 -2.68 -2.08
N SER A 469 18.15 -1.68 -1.83
CA SER A 469 17.98 -0.32 -2.38
C SER A 469 18.00 -0.29 -3.91
N GLY A 470 18.72 -1.24 -4.53
CA GLY A 470 19.01 -1.29 -5.96
C GLY A 470 20.17 -0.38 -6.39
N ALA A 471 20.88 0.25 -5.45
CA ALA A 471 22.05 1.05 -5.75
C ALA A 471 23.34 0.23 -5.87
N ALA A 472 23.41 -0.88 -5.15
CA ALA A 472 24.44 -1.91 -5.33
C ALA A 472 24.14 -2.77 -6.56
N ILE A 473 25.19 -3.30 -7.20
CA ILE A 473 25.03 -4.30 -8.27
C ILE A 473 25.11 -5.68 -7.66
N THR A 474 24.10 -6.53 -7.89
CA THR A 474 24.07 -7.91 -7.40
C THR A 474 24.21 -8.94 -8.52
N ALA A 475 24.78 -10.09 -8.19
CA ALA A 475 24.93 -11.21 -9.09
C ALA A 475 23.58 -11.88 -9.37
N LYS A 476 23.25 -12.08 -10.65
CA LYS A 476 22.01 -12.76 -11.07
C LYS A 476 22.09 -14.28 -11.01
N HIS A 477 23.30 -14.83 -11.03
CA HIS A 477 23.58 -16.26 -11.05
C HIS A 477 24.87 -16.52 -10.30
N ARG A 478 25.00 -17.75 -9.78
CA ARG A 478 26.28 -18.25 -9.26
C ARG A 478 27.31 -18.29 -10.38
N GLY A 479 28.51 -17.79 -10.11
CA GLY A 479 29.56 -17.74 -11.13
C GLY A 479 30.92 -17.34 -10.58
N ARG A 480 31.94 -17.47 -11.44
CA ARG A 480 33.31 -17.01 -11.16
C ARG A 480 33.56 -15.68 -11.86
N VAL A 481 34.10 -14.72 -11.13
CA VAL A 481 34.50 -13.42 -11.68
C VAL A 481 35.70 -13.61 -12.60
N GLU A 482 35.52 -13.34 -13.89
CA GLU A 482 36.56 -13.51 -14.91
C GLU A 482 37.34 -12.20 -15.14
N HIS A 483 36.64 -11.07 -15.05
CA HIS A 483 37.22 -9.76 -15.33
C HIS A 483 36.58 -8.68 -14.46
N VAL A 484 37.41 -7.77 -13.93
CA VAL A 484 36.96 -6.63 -13.12
C VAL A 484 37.64 -5.37 -13.62
N GLU A 485 36.83 -4.42 -14.06
CA GLU A 485 37.25 -3.06 -14.40
C GLU A 485 36.42 -2.03 -13.63
N SER A 486 36.87 -0.78 -13.65
CA SER A 486 36.19 0.30 -12.90
C SER A 486 34.77 0.59 -13.40
N ASN A 487 34.45 0.22 -14.64
CA ASN A 487 33.21 0.50 -15.37
C ASN A 487 32.39 -0.77 -15.68
N GLU A 488 32.95 -1.96 -15.54
CA GLU A 488 32.25 -3.22 -15.78
C GLU A 488 32.83 -4.41 -15.02
N ILE A 489 31.98 -5.40 -14.74
CA ILE A 489 32.34 -6.69 -14.14
C ILE A 489 31.81 -7.80 -15.04
N LEU A 490 32.65 -8.81 -15.33
CA LEU A 490 32.27 -10.00 -16.10
C LEU A 490 32.30 -11.22 -15.19
N VAL A 491 31.16 -11.91 -15.08
CA VAL A 491 31.01 -13.10 -14.24
C VAL A 491 30.64 -14.28 -15.13
N ARG A 492 31.48 -15.31 -15.15
CA ARG A 492 31.22 -16.54 -15.87
C ARG A 492 30.36 -17.46 -15.02
N ARG A 493 29.18 -17.84 -15.51
CA ARG A 493 28.26 -18.71 -14.76
C ARG A 493 28.90 -20.07 -14.49
N LEU A 494 28.68 -20.60 -13.29
CA LEU A 494 29.03 -21.96 -12.93
C LEU A 494 27.73 -22.77 -12.86
N VAL A 495 27.55 -23.67 -13.81
CA VAL A 495 26.37 -24.54 -13.89
C VAL A 495 26.78 -25.93 -13.41
N GLU A 496 26.07 -26.46 -12.42
CA GLU A 496 26.31 -27.79 -11.89
C GLU A 496 25.40 -28.78 -12.63
N GLU A 497 25.98 -29.61 -13.51
CA GLU A 497 25.27 -30.71 -14.17
C GLU A 497 25.94 -32.05 -13.79
N ASN A 498 25.13 -32.99 -13.30
CA ASN A 498 25.56 -34.34 -12.91
C ASN A 498 26.72 -34.38 -11.87
N GLY A 499 26.82 -33.38 -10.98
CA GLY A 499 27.86 -33.29 -9.96
C GLY A 499 29.22 -32.81 -10.48
N THR A 500 29.26 -32.26 -11.70
CA THR A 500 30.43 -31.61 -12.30
C THR A 500 30.11 -30.16 -12.62
N GLU A 501 30.98 -29.24 -12.18
CA GLU A 501 30.85 -27.82 -12.50
C GLU A 501 31.31 -27.54 -13.93
N HIS A 502 30.41 -26.97 -14.73
CA HIS A 502 30.69 -26.52 -16.09
C HIS A 502 30.63 -24.99 -16.18
N GLU A 503 31.57 -24.44 -16.94
CA GLU A 503 31.55 -23.02 -17.30
C GLU A 503 30.43 -22.74 -18.31
N GLY A 504 29.51 -21.85 -17.92
CA GLY A 504 28.37 -21.44 -18.73
C GLY A 504 28.58 -20.10 -19.43
N GLU A 505 27.48 -19.38 -19.62
CA GLU A 505 27.46 -18.05 -20.24
C GLU A 505 28.20 -16.99 -19.41
N LEU A 506 28.66 -15.93 -20.08
CA LEU A 506 29.30 -14.78 -19.47
C LEU A 506 28.27 -13.67 -19.20
N ASP A 507 28.05 -13.35 -17.93
CA ASP A 507 27.21 -12.23 -17.52
C ASP A 507 28.03 -10.94 -17.44
N ARG A 508 27.53 -9.89 -18.10
CA ARG A 508 28.13 -8.55 -18.11
C ARG A 508 27.35 -7.58 -17.24
N TYR A 509 28.03 -6.98 -16.27
CA TYR A 509 27.46 -6.00 -15.33
C TYR A 509 28.11 -4.62 -15.53
N PRO A 510 27.46 -3.69 -16.25
CA PRO A 510 27.98 -2.33 -16.41
C PRO A 510 27.77 -1.52 -15.13
N LEU A 511 28.79 -0.75 -14.74
CA LEU A 511 28.78 0.12 -13.56
C LEU A 511 28.52 1.58 -13.96
N ALA A 512 27.72 2.28 -13.17
CA ALA A 512 27.50 3.71 -13.32
C ALA A 512 28.67 4.51 -12.74
N LYS A 513 29.26 5.42 -13.52
CA LYS A 513 30.36 6.29 -13.10
C LYS A 513 29.95 7.75 -13.21
N PHE A 514 30.13 8.50 -12.12
CA PHE A 514 29.90 9.95 -12.05
C PHE A 514 28.60 10.42 -12.73
N LYS A 515 27.50 9.70 -12.49
CA LYS A 515 26.18 10.10 -12.98
C LYS A 515 25.55 11.10 -12.00
N ARG A 516 24.77 12.03 -12.53
CA ARG A 516 23.98 12.97 -11.73
C ARG A 516 22.74 12.28 -11.16
N SER A 517 22.47 12.45 -9.87
CA SER A 517 21.19 12.09 -9.25
C SER A 517 20.16 13.22 -9.42
N ASN A 518 18.88 12.93 -9.16
CA ASN A 518 17.84 13.97 -9.15
C ASN A 518 18.14 15.14 -8.20
N SER A 519 18.85 14.88 -7.10
CA SER A 519 19.26 15.88 -6.11
C SER A 519 20.58 16.59 -6.45
N GLY A 520 21.18 16.31 -7.62
CA GLY A 520 22.46 16.89 -8.04
C GLY A 520 23.68 16.27 -7.37
N THR A 521 23.53 15.17 -6.63
CA THR A 521 24.64 14.43 -6.01
C THR A 521 25.29 13.48 -7.02
N CYS A 522 26.52 13.06 -6.73
CA CYS A 522 27.24 12.08 -7.54
C CYS A 522 26.78 10.65 -7.25
N TYR A 523 26.33 9.96 -8.29
CA TYR A 523 26.04 8.53 -8.30
C TYR A 523 27.21 7.80 -8.97
N ASN A 524 27.99 7.07 -8.17
CA ASN A 524 29.18 6.37 -8.62
C ASN A 524 29.28 5.00 -7.97
N GLN A 525 29.49 3.97 -8.80
CA GLN A 525 29.62 2.58 -8.38
C GLN A 525 31.09 2.14 -8.40
N ARG A 526 31.45 1.27 -7.45
CA ARG A 526 32.82 0.75 -7.28
C ARG A 526 32.79 -0.77 -7.15
N PRO A 527 33.54 -1.53 -7.97
CA PRO A 527 33.60 -2.98 -7.82
C PRO A 527 34.20 -3.36 -6.46
N ILE A 528 33.64 -4.37 -5.80
CA ILE A 528 34.16 -4.91 -4.53
C ILE A 528 34.83 -6.27 -4.71
N VAL A 529 34.40 -7.02 -5.73
CA VAL A 529 34.93 -8.35 -6.05
C VAL A 529 36.26 -8.27 -6.78
N SER A 530 37.07 -9.32 -6.63
CA SER A 530 38.35 -9.52 -7.31
C SER A 530 38.24 -10.60 -8.38
N ILE A 531 39.17 -10.58 -9.33
CA ILE A 531 39.26 -11.61 -10.38
C ILE A 531 39.52 -12.97 -9.73
N GLY A 532 38.71 -13.96 -10.10
CA GLY A 532 38.79 -15.33 -9.59
C GLY A 532 37.84 -15.65 -8.44
N ASP A 533 37.18 -14.65 -7.85
CA ASP A 533 36.19 -14.86 -6.80
C ASP A 533 34.99 -15.66 -7.32
N VAL A 534 34.45 -16.54 -6.47
CA VAL A 534 33.20 -17.27 -6.77
C VAL A 534 32.08 -16.56 -6.01
N VAL A 535 31.11 -16.05 -6.76
CA VAL A 535 29.98 -15.29 -6.24
C VAL A 535 28.71 -16.12 -6.32
N GLU A 536 27.84 -15.95 -5.32
CA GLU A 536 26.56 -16.62 -5.23
C GLU A 536 25.41 -15.75 -5.76
N TYR A 537 24.23 -16.37 -5.92
CA TYR A 537 23.03 -15.64 -6.30
C TYR A 537 22.74 -14.50 -5.31
N ASN A 538 22.50 -13.30 -5.85
CA ASN A 538 22.16 -12.09 -5.12
C ASN A 538 23.25 -11.54 -4.19
N GLU A 539 24.50 -11.98 -4.37
CA GLU A 539 25.67 -11.40 -3.73
C GLU A 539 26.04 -10.05 -4.37
N ILE A 540 26.56 -9.11 -3.57
CA ILE A 540 26.93 -7.78 -4.06
C ILE A 540 28.27 -7.87 -4.82
N LEU A 541 28.29 -7.32 -6.04
CA LEU A 541 29.46 -7.25 -6.91
C LEU A 541 30.12 -5.87 -6.89
N ALA A 542 29.32 -4.82 -6.73
CA ALA A 542 29.78 -3.45 -6.69
C ALA A 542 28.94 -2.61 -5.74
N ASP A 543 29.63 -1.76 -4.96
CA ASP A 543 29.03 -0.76 -4.10
C ASP A 543 28.43 0.39 -4.91
N GLY A 544 27.32 0.93 -4.40
CA GLY A 544 26.72 2.17 -4.85
C GLY A 544 27.29 3.41 -4.14
N PRO A 545 26.67 4.58 -4.34
CA PRO A 545 26.98 5.75 -3.52
C PRO A 545 26.63 5.50 -2.05
N SER A 546 27.44 6.00 -1.11
CA SER A 546 27.23 5.80 0.34
C SER A 546 27.21 4.32 0.77
N MET A 547 28.11 3.51 0.22
CA MET A 547 28.29 2.12 0.59
C MET A 547 29.78 1.80 0.73
N GLU A 548 30.10 0.84 1.60
CA GLU A 548 31.42 0.24 1.72
C GLU A 548 31.28 -1.27 1.97
N LEU A 549 31.92 -2.08 1.13
CA LEU A 549 31.97 -3.55 1.24
C LEU A 549 30.58 -4.19 1.36
N GLY A 550 29.61 -3.67 0.62
CA GLY A 550 28.24 -4.15 0.61
C GLY A 550 27.38 -3.72 1.81
N GLU A 551 27.87 -2.84 2.67
CA GLU A 551 27.10 -2.23 3.76
C GLU A 551 26.76 -0.76 3.47
N MET A 552 25.66 -0.30 4.06
CA MET A 552 25.26 1.11 3.98
C MET A 552 26.21 1.97 4.81
N ALA A 553 26.85 2.93 4.16
CA ALA A 553 27.84 3.83 4.75
C ALA A 553 27.48 5.29 4.42
N LEU A 554 26.53 5.86 5.16
CA LEU A 554 26.02 7.22 4.93
C LEU A 554 26.97 8.33 5.42
N GLY A 555 28.01 7.99 6.17
CA GLY A 555 28.85 8.97 6.87
C GLY A 555 30.28 8.46 7.15
N ARG A 556 30.86 8.96 8.25
CA ARG A 556 32.22 8.64 8.71
C ARG A 556 32.26 8.48 10.23
N ASN A 557 33.13 7.60 10.70
CA ASN A 557 33.44 7.45 12.13
C ASN A 557 34.41 8.55 12.57
N VAL A 558 34.07 9.30 13.63
CA VAL A 558 34.92 10.39 14.18
C VAL A 558 35.02 10.30 15.70
N VAL A 559 36.10 10.83 16.25
CA VAL A 559 36.29 10.93 17.71
C VAL A 559 35.56 12.17 18.22
N VAL A 560 34.58 11.96 19.10
CA VAL A 560 33.77 13.02 19.70
C VAL A 560 34.06 13.11 21.20
N GLY A 561 34.22 14.34 21.70
CA GLY A 561 34.37 14.61 23.14
C GLY A 561 33.23 15.46 23.64
N PHE A 562 32.54 15.01 24.69
CA PHE A 562 31.47 15.77 25.34
C PHE A 562 32.06 16.69 26.42
N MET A 563 32.26 17.96 26.06
CA MET A 563 32.74 19.01 26.97
C MET A 563 32.29 20.38 26.47
N THR A 564 32.27 21.39 27.33
CA THR A 564 32.08 22.78 26.90
C THR A 564 33.41 23.35 26.43
N TRP A 565 33.40 24.12 25.33
CA TRP A 565 34.61 24.70 24.77
C TRP A 565 34.39 26.16 24.37
N ASP A 566 34.81 27.09 25.23
CA ASP A 566 34.83 28.55 25.01
C ASP A 566 33.52 29.15 24.44
N GLY A 567 32.38 28.48 24.65
CA GLY A 567 31.08 28.87 24.09
C GLY A 567 30.91 28.63 22.58
N TYR A 568 31.89 28.04 21.90
CA TYR A 568 31.75 27.70 20.48
C TYR A 568 30.77 26.55 20.22
N ASN A 569 30.52 25.72 21.23
CA ASN A 569 29.47 24.70 21.22
C ASN A 569 28.25 25.13 22.06
N TYR A 570 27.94 26.43 22.08
CA TYR A 570 26.71 26.93 22.66
C TYR A 570 25.49 26.43 21.85
N GLU A 571 24.41 26.07 22.53
CA GLU A 571 23.25 25.36 21.97
C GLU A 571 23.67 24.04 21.28
N ASP A 572 23.34 23.86 20.00
CA ASP A 572 23.62 22.64 19.22
C ASP A 572 24.79 22.85 18.22
N ALA A 573 25.61 23.88 18.43
CA ALA A 573 26.76 24.14 17.58
C ALA A 573 27.85 23.08 17.75
N VAL A 574 28.44 22.65 16.63
CA VAL A 574 29.52 21.66 16.60
C VAL A 574 30.81 22.33 16.16
N ILE A 575 31.88 22.15 16.94
CA ILE A 575 33.25 22.48 16.52
C ILE A 575 33.93 21.23 16.00
N MET A 576 34.76 21.40 14.96
CA MET A 576 35.50 20.30 14.35
C MET A 576 36.97 20.64 14.20
N SER A 577 37.82 19.62 14.24
CA SER A 577 39.25 19.77 13.99
C SER A 577 39.50 20.05 12.51
N GLU A 578 40.43 20.96 12.21
CA GLU A 578 40.91 21.24 10.85
C GLU A 578 41.41 19.97 10.13
N ARG A 579 41.82 18.94 10.88
CA ARG A 579 42.21 17.64 10.32
C ARG A 579 41.13 17.05 9.41
N LEU A 580 39.84 17.19 9.76
CA LEU A 580 38.75 16.62 8.95
C LEU A 580 38.66 17.25 7.56
N VAL A 581 39.08 18.51 7.43
CA VAL A 581 39.16 19.23 6.14
C VAL A 581 40.41 18.80 5.38
N LYS A 582 41.56 18.70 6.06
CA LYS A 582 42.83 18.29 5.43
C LYS A 582 42.82 16.86 4.87
N ASP A 583 42.09 15.98 5.55
CA ASP A 583 42.00 14.56 5.19
C ASP A 583 40.77 14.26 4.28
N ASP A 584 40.09 15.29 3.76
CA ASP A 584 38.91 15.18 2.89
C ASP A 584 37.79 14.24 3.44
N VAL A 585 37.58 14.28 4.76
CA VAL A 585 36.66 13.35 5.46
C VAL A 585 35.21 13.58 5.02
N TYR A 586 34.78 14.84 4.94
CA TYR A 586 33.42 15.25 4.57
C TYR A 586 33.38 15.98 3.22
N THR A 587 34.14 15.51 2.24
CA THR A 587 34.14 16.06 0.88
C THR A 587 33.10 15.31 0.02
N SER A 588 32.17 16.04 -0.61
CA SER A 588 31.14 15.52 -1.53
C SER A 588 31.36 15.99 -2.97
N ILE A 589 30.76 15.29 -3.93
CA ILE A 589 30.79 15.66 -5.36
C ILE A 589 29.37 15.99 -5.82
N HIS A 590 29.21 17.17 -6.41
CA HIS A 590 27.94 17.66 -6.96
C HIS A 590 28.06 17.83 -8.48
N ILE A 591 27.00 17.48 -9.20
CA ILE A 591 26.95 17.54 -10.65
C ILE A 591 25.72 18.36 -11.06
N GLU A 592 25.98 19.44 -11.76
CA GLU A 592 24.97 20.31 -12.35
C GLU A 592 24.93 20.14 -13.87
N GLU A 593 23.75 20.33 -14.44
CA GLU A 593 23.51 20.17 -15.87
C GLU A 593 22.87 21.43 -16.41
N TYR A 594 23.47 21.96 -17.47
CA TYR A 594 23.04 23.18 -18.13
C TYR A 594 22.73 22.86 -19.59
N GLU A 595 21.49 23.13 -20.01
CA GLU A 595 21.05 22.93 -21.38
C GLU A 595 20.95 24.27 -22.12
N SER A 596 21.56 24.34 -23.29
CA SER A 596 21.45 25.48 -24.21
C SER A 596 21.08 24.98 -25.59
N GLU A 597 19.89 25.32 -26.05
CA GLU A 597 19.39 24.99 -27.38
C GLU A 597 19.46 26.20 -28.31
N ALA A 598 19.84 25.96 -29.56
CA ALA A 598 19.65 26.90 -30.67
C ALA A 598 18.26 26.69 -31.28
N ARG A 599 17.50 27.77 -31.44
CA ARG A 599 16.12 27.73 -31.93
C ARG A 599 15.97 28.48 -33.26
N ASP A 600 15.02 28.04 -34.05
CA ASP A 600 14.59 28.79 -35.24
C ASP A 600 13.72 29.98 -34.82
N THR A 601 14.24 31.19 -35.04
CA THR A 601 13.49 32.42 -34.82
C THR A 601 12.96 32.99 -36.13
N LYS A 602 12.02 33.94 -36.05
CA LYS A 602 11.48 34.62 -37.24
C LYS A 602 12.53 35.42 -38.02
N LEU A 603 13.62 35.85 -37.36
CA LEU A 603 14.69 36.65 -37.97
C LEU A 603 15.81 35.78 -38.55
N GLY A 604 15.78 34.47 -38.29
CA GLY A 604 16.78 33.50 -38.70
C GLY A 604 17.03 32.45 -37.60
N PRO A 605 17.73 31.36 -37.93
CA PRO A 605 18.16 30.38 -36.94
C PRO A 605 19.18 31.00 -35.97
N GLU A 606 19.09 30.64 -34.69
CA GLU A 606 20.20 30.87 -33.76
C GLU A 606 21.36 29.93 -34.08
N GLU A 607 22.59 30.39 -33.89
CA GLU A 607 23.79 29.59 -34.16
C GLU A 607 24.61 29.42 -32.88
N ILE A 608 25.05 28.18 -32.62
CA ILE A 608 26.07 27.89 -31.62
C ILE A 608 27.41 28.09 -32.29
N THR A 609 28.17 29.08 -31.81
CA THR A 609 29.45 29.47 -32.40
C THR A 609 30.35 30.12 -31.36
N ARG A 610 31.66 30.02 -31.60
CA ARG A 610 32.71 30.72 -30.84
C ARG A 610 32.72 32.23 -31.12
N ASP A 611 32.18 32.66 -32.26
CA ASP A 611 32.23 34.05 -32.73
C ASP A 611 31.18 34.92 -32.01
N ILE A 612 31.41 35.21 -30.74
CA ILE A 612 30.48 35.98 -29.90
C ILE A 612 30.84 37.48 -29.94
N PRO A 613 29.93 38.37 -30.38
CA PRO A 613 30.21 39.81 -30.43
C PRO A 613 30.31 40.41 -29.02
N ASN A 614 31.21 41.39 -28.87
CA ASN A 614 31.46 42.14 -27.63
C ASN A 614 32.06 41.32 -26.46
N VAL A 615 32.64 40.15 -26.74
CA VAL A 615 33.33 39.33 -25.74
C VAL A 615 34.84 39.40 -25.97
N SER A 616 35.62 39.51 -24.90
CA SER A 616 37.08 39.51 -24.99
C SER A 616 37.62 38.12 -25.31
N GLU A 617 38.76 38.02 -26.02
CA GLU A 617 39.40 36.71 -26.30
C GLU A 617 39.71 35.91 -25.03
N SER A 618 39.97 36.59 -23.90
CA SER A 618 40.25 35.93 -22.61
C SER A 618 39.06 35.11 -22.09
N ALA A 619 37.83 35.55 -22.37
CA ALA A 619 36.62 34.84 -21.98
C ALA A 619 36.29 33.65 -22.91
N LEU A 620 36.87 33.63 -24.12
CA LEU A 620 36.73 32.55 -25.10
C LEU A 620 37.82 31.48 -24.94
N LYS A 621 38.74 31.64 -23.97
CA LYS A 621 39.91 30.76 -23.79
C LYS A 621 39.54 29.28 -23.65
N ASN A 622 38.44 28.99 -22.97
CA ASN A 622 38.02 27.62 -22.65
C ASN A 622 37.04 27.01 -23.66
N LEU A 623 36.60 27.75 -24.70
CA LEU A 623 35.72 27.25 -25.74
C LEU A 623 36.52 26.51 -26.83
N ASP A 624 35.88 25.57 -27.51
CA ASP A 624 36.37 24.90 -28.72
C ASP A 624 36.04 25.71 -29.99
N ASP A 625 36.41 25.18 -31.16
CA ASP A 625 36.13 25.80 -32.46
C ASP A 625 34.62 25.83 -32.78
N ARG A 626 33.81 25.02 -32.09
CA ARG A 626 32.35 25.00 -32.21
C ARG A 626 31.67 25.96 -31.24
N GLY A 627 32.42 26.61 -30.35
CA GLY A 627 31.88 27.49 -29.31
C GLY A 627 31.37 26.75 -28.08
N ILE A 628 31.88 25.55 -27.77
CA ILE A 628 31.51 24.75 -26.60
C ILE A 628 32.73 24.56 -25.70
N VAL A 629 32.56 24.65 -24.38
CA VAL A 629 33.66 24.45 -23.42
C VAL A 629 34.31 23.05 -23.55
N TYR A 630 35.64 22.99 -23.39
CA TYR A 630 36.35 21.70 -23.40
C TYR A 630 36.05 20.88 -22.13
N VAL A 631 35.95 19.56 -22.30
CA VAL A 631 35.81 18.62 -21.17
C VAL A 631 37.08 18.66 -20.31
N GLY A 632 36.91 18.92 -19.02
CA GLY A 632 38.01 19.05 -18.04
C GLY A 632 38.52 20.48 -17.83
N ALA A 633 37.89 21.49 -18.45
CA ALA A 633 38.21 22.88 -18.17
C ALA A 633 37.70 23.32 -16.79
N GLU A 634 38.53 24.04 -16.04
CA GLU A 634 38.13 24.73 -14.81
C GLU A 634 37.43 26.04 -15.17
N VAL A 635 36.26 26.26 -14.59
CA VAL A 635 35.40 27.43 -14.84
C VAL A 635 35.01 28.09 -13.53
N LYS A 636 34.72 29.39 -13.59
CA LYS A 636 34.24 30.22 -12.49
C LYS A 636 32.93 30.89 -12.85
N ASP A 637 32.29 31.48 -11.84
CA ASP A 637 31.07 32.28 -12.03
C ASP A 637 31.28 33.36 -13.10
N GLY A 638 30.44 33.33 -14.13
CA GLY A 638 30.47 34.26 -15.26
C GLY A 638 31.24 33.77 -16.49
N ASP A 639 31.88 32.61 -16.43
CA ASP A 639 32.52 32.01 -17.61
C ASP A 639 31.48 31.48 -18.61
N ILE A 640 31.80 31.57 -19.91
CA ILE A 640 30.92 31.14 -21.00
C ILE A 640 31.12 29.64 -21.26
N LEU A 641 30.08 28.84 -21.07
CA LEU A 641 30.09 27.40 -21.35
C LEU A 641 29.74 27.06 -22.81
N VAL A 642 28.76 27.78 -23.36
CA VAL A 642 28.29 27.61 -24.74
C VAL A 642 28.07 28.99 -25.36
N GLY A 643 28.76 29.27 -26.45
CA GLY A 643 28.57 30.46 -27.26
C GLY A 643 27.34 30.32 -28.15
N LYS A 644 26.35 31.21 -27.97
CA LYS A 644 25.15 31.26 -28.80
C LYS A 644 24.91 32.67 -29.33
N VAL A 645 24.72 32.78 -30.64
CA VAL A 645 24.42 34.05 -31.32
C VAL A 645 23.01 33.99 -31.88
N THR A 646 22.20 34.98 -31.52
CA THR A 646 20.85 35.16 -32.07
C THR A 646 20.90 36.25 -33.14
N PRO A 647 20.32 36.03 -34.35
CA PRO A 647 20.27 37.04 -35.38
C PRO A 647 19.49 38.27 -34.89
N LYS A 648 20.19 39.41 -34.82
CA LYS A 648 19.59 40.72 -34.54
C LYS A 648 19.38 41.42 -35.88
N GLY A 649 18.12 41.79 -36.15
CA GLY A 649 17.71 42.50 -37.36
C GLY A 649 18.26 43.91 -37.47
#